data_AF-A0A8J1W8F5-F1
#
_entry.id   AF-A0A8J1W8F5-F1
#
_cell.length_a   1.000
_cell.length_b   1.000
_cell.length_c   1.000
_cell.angle_alpha   90.00
_cell.angle_beta   90.00
_cell.angle_gamma   90.00
#
_symmetry.space_group_name_H-M   'P 1'
#
loop_
_entity.id
_entity.type
_entity.pdbx_description
1 polymer ?
#
loop_
_entity_poly.entity_id
_entity_poly.type
_entity_poly.pdbx_seq_one_letter_code
_entity_poly.pdbx_strand_id
1 'polypeptide(L)'
;MFPRALSIFGACASVALAKTLLDDTIQTEQDARARLQPVFGTLSKLDAADIEYVVRNHFWDLATEIVAESHKQSVDLSFAVRKAVKDVRNKADELIRYLNPKYHEKQKVVPVFRWAQSDTHIFLTIKYSVKWDAPGAVNVKDPQVVFNDNVFSFTASGEHSGNKYEYSLNLDCFDAIDERDSTWSAASVGRFTAILAKKRMRRWPRLLLDKKKKGTGRMDLTRQEELDKEDHGSAVAHSEKTCLALEKVYCPTSDKCLGNCTTCTDWDQPVASGNYCSGPPKDKPISVQFTDTNMDVGVMDGELKIELKDTYHVESFVVKYGRTITADRSADSFLTLAEVPVNRLSKYTTKSLAGLKPLEYMAHDEEMAFAVYPKNSFGVLQNATFKTVEDAYVPKEGPIAVKFADTNGDPQKLSGEVEIVTPVDPTIKEIALYFGKKAKNGKVTRTNNESYITAVTALTDGSTTKYVMTDKAMPTGATGIIAYSKNTWGENRDAFIYIDIVDAQKPCSGSDRAKSTDCPPKVKAITEDAASEANYITVAMDYEKPFPKNVQVAVYLSTDKTCHKASNYKLIPEEKLEKKEATLLLDRAELNGDGESWRYTHLATFTKNEFGTSKFCSSIPFKDVGAPSVDEAEDPAASEPKKEL
;
A
#
# COMPACT_ATOMS: atom_id res chain seq x y z
N MET A 1 48.86 -0.97 38.77
CA MET A 1 48.59 -1.04 40.21
C MET A 1 47.23 -1.68 40.39
N PHE A 2 47.19 -2.94 40.79
CA PHE A 2 46.00 -3.64 41.23
C PHE A 2 45.74 -3.31 42.70
N PRO A 3 44.46 -3.23 43.09
CA PRO A 3 44.02 -4.01 44.25
C PRO A 3 42.63 -4.61 43.94
N ARG A 4 42.08 -5.62 44.61
CA ARG A 4 42.47 -6.49 45.71
C ARG A 4 41.41 -7.60 45.68
N ALA A 5 41.80 -8.81 46.03
CA ALA A 5 40.87 -9.89 46.34
C ALA A 5 39.91 -9.52 47.47
N LEU A 6 38.65 -9.95 47.36
CA LEU A 6 37.76 -10.18 48.51
C LEU A 6 37.00 -11.49 48.27
N SER A 7 37.28 -12.45 49.14
CA SER A 7 36.46 -13.63 49.41
C SER A 7 35.45 -13.26 50.49
N ILE A 8 34.21 -13.75 50.43
CA ILE A 8 33.30 -14.09 51.56
C ILE A 8 31.93 -14.60 51.05
N PHE A 9 31.61 -15.85 51.41
CA PHE A 9 30.29 -16.49 51.67
C PHE A 9 29.23 -16.53 50.55
N GLY A 10 28.44 -17.59 50.33
CA GLY A 10 28.23 -18.82 51.08
C GLY A 10 27.13 -19.68 50.42
N ALA A 11 27.04 -20.93 50.86
CA ALA A 11 25.90 -21.86 50.72
C ALA A 11 25.22 -21.96 49.33
N CYS A 12 25.79 -22.79 48.44
CA CYS A 12 25.01 -23.36 47.35
C CYS A 12 24.37 -24.67 47.82
N ALA A 13 23.05 -24.70 47.78
CA ALA A 13 22.21 -25.82 48.18
C ALA A 13 22.65 -27.14 47.53
N SER A 14 22.69 -28.19 48.35
CA SER A 14 22.78 -29.59 47.93
C SER A 14 21.61 -29.94 47.00
N VAL A 15 21.87 -30.03 45.70
CA VAL A 15 21.01 -30.76 44.77
C VAL A 15 21.18 -32.24 45.11
N ALA A 16 20.22 -32.82 45.83
CA ALA A 16 20.14 -34.25 45.98
C ALA A 16 19.93 -34.85 44.58
N LEU A 17 20.94 -35.58 44.06
CA LEU A 17 20.72 -36.49 42.94
C LEU A 17 19.63 -37.47 43.38
N ALA A 18 18.45 -37.39 42.76
CA ALA A 18 17.47 -38.45 42.84
C ALA A 18 18.13 -39.69 42.22
N LYS A 19 18.56 -40.62 43.07
CA LYS A 19 19.17 -41.87 42.65
C LYS A 19 18.05 -42.73 42.07
N THR A 20 18.18 -43.14 40.81
CA THR A 20 17.26 -44.11 40.18
C THR A 20 17.15 -45.33 41.08
N LEU A 21 15.92 -45.84 41.24
CA LEU A 21 15.67 -46.98 42.12
C LEU A 21 16.21 -48.27 41.52
N LEU A 22 16.32 -48.30 40.19
CA LEU A 22 16.92 -49.36 39.42
C LEU A 22 18.34 -49.00 38.99
N ASP A 23 19.21 -50.01 39.00
CA ASP A 23 20.58 -49.95 38.49
C ASP A 23 20.92 -51.25 37.75
N ASP A 24 22.09 -51.29 37.11
CA ASP A 24 22.54 -52.43 36.30
C ASP A 24 22.78 -53.73 37.09
N THR A 25 22.64 -53.71 38.42
CA THR A 25 22.77 -54.92 39.25
C THR A 25 21.49 -55.76 39.27
N ILE A 26 20.36 -55.20 38.84
CA ILE A 26 19.07 -55.88 38.79
C ILE A 26 18.96 -56.70 37.51
N GLN A 27 18.98 -58.03 37.63
CA GLN A 27 18.98 -58.93 36.46
C GLN A 27 17.62 -59.58 36.18
N THR A 28 16.70 -59.57 37.16
CA THR A 28 15.40 -60.22 37.02
C THR A 28 14.25 -59.24 37.19
N GLU A 29 13.13 -59.53 36.53
CA GLU A 29 11.91 -58.75 36.68
C GLU A 29 11.39 -58.78 38.13
N GLN A 30 11.57 -59.90 38.83
CA GLN A 30 11.10 -60.06 40.20
C GLN A 30 11.87 -59.15 41.16
N ASP A 31 13.18 -58.96 40.95
CA ASP A 31 14.01 -58.05 41.74
C ASP A 31 13.65 -56.59 41.45
N ALA A 32 13.44 -56.23 40.16
CA ALA A 32 12.98 -54.91 39.75
C ALA A 32 11.61 -54.59 40.38
N ARG A 33 10.69 -55.54 40.34
CA ARG A 33 9.36 -55.46 40.96
C ARG A 33 9.47 -55.25 42.46
N ALA A 34 10.27 -56.05 43.17
CA ALA A 34 10.48 -55.90 44.61
C ALA A 34 11.06 -54.51 44.96
N ARG A 35 11.91 -53.96 44.09
CA ARG A 35 12.55 -52.65 44.30
C ARG A 35 11.61 -51.48 44.03
N LEU A 36 10.71 -51.60 43.06
CA LEU A 36 9.73 -50.58 42.73
C LEU A 36 8.44 -50.66 43.55
N GLN A 37 8.13 -51.82 44.16
CA GLN A 37 6.93 -52.04 44.97
C GLN A 37 6.62 -50.93 45.98
N PRO A 38 7.60 -50.35 46.71
CA PRO A 38 7.32 -49.27 47.67
C PRO A 38 6.79 -47.98 47.04
N VAL A 39 7.02 -47.79 45.74
CA VAL A 39 6.68 -46.56 44.99
C VAL A 39 5.41 -46.73 44.17
N PHE A 40 4.86 -47.95 44.08
CA PHE A 40 3.62 -48.22 43.36
C PHE A 40 2.43 -47.43 43.92
N GLY A 41 2.43 -47.07 45.20
CA GLY A 41 1.40 -46.20 45.79
C GLY A 41 1.60 -44.70 45.53
N THR A 42 2.70 -44.28 44.91
CA THR A 42 2.99 -42.86 44.62
C THR A 42 3.85 -42.74 43.35
N LEU A 43 3.29 -43.11 42.21
CA LEU A 43 3.99 -43.14 40.92
C LEU A 43 4.44 -41.76 40.42
N SER A 44 3.93 -40.67 40.99
CA SER A 44 4.41 -39.30 40.72
C SER A 44 5.84 -39.06 41.16
N LYS A 45 6.40 -39.93 42.02
CA LYS A 45 7.80 -39.89 42.47
C LYS A 45 8.72 -40.84 41.70
N LEU A 46 8.17 -41.61 40.76
CA LEU A 46 8.95 -42.55 39.97
C LEU A 46 9.70 -41.79 38.87
N ASP A 47 11.01 -42.00 38.77
CA ASP A 47 11.83 -41.34 37.77
C ASP A 47 11.55 -41.94 36.38
N ALA A 48 11.59 -41.11 35.34
CA ALA A 48 11.44 -41.56 33.96
C ALA A 48 12.50 -42.60 33.58
N ALA A 49 13.72 -42.50 34.14
CA ALA A 49 14.80 -43.44 33.89
C ALA A 49 14.48 -44.86 34.39
N ASP A 50 13.77 -45.01 35.51
CA ASP A 50 13.36 -46.32 36.03
C ASP A 50 12.33 -46.98 35.09
N ILE A 51 11.37 -46.21 34.56
CA ILE A 51 10.42 -46.69 33.55
C ILE A 51 11.14 -47.08 32.25
N GLU A 52 12.06 -46.24 31.78
CA GLU A 52 12.87 -46.55 30.61
C GLU A 52 13.69 -47.82 30.81
N TYR A 53 14.22 -48.05 32.02
CA TYR A 53 14.98 -49.25 32.38
C TYR A 53 14.12 -50.52 32.32
N VAL A 54 12.92 -50.51 32.93
CA VAL A 54 12.00 -51.66 32.90
C VAL A 54 11.66 -52.06 31.45
N VAL A 55 11.36 -51.07 30.61
CA VAL A 55 11.04 -51.31 29.19
C VAL A 55 12.27 -51.80 28.41
N ARG A 56 13.45 -51.21 28.62
CA ARG A 56 14.69 -51.61 27.91
C ARG A 56 15.19 -53.00 28.29
N ASN A 57 14.88 -53.46 29.51
CA ASN A 57 15.23 -54.81 29.97
C ASN A 57 14.15 -55.86 29.65
N HIS A 58 13.10 -55.50 28.91
CA HIS A 58 12.04 -56.41 28.46
C HIS A 58 11.16 -56.96 29.60
N PHE A 59 11.06 -56.23 30.72
CA PHE A 59 10.19 -56.58 31.85
C PHE A 59 8.74 -56.13 31.56
N TRP A 60 8.12 -56.74 30.57
CA TRP A 60 6.86 -56.27 29.98
C TRP A 60 5.66 -56.37 30.91
N ASP A 61 5.62 -57.40 31.75
CA ASP A 61 4.52 -57.60 32.70
C ASP A 61 4.58 -56.51 33.78
N LEU A 62 5.77 -56.26 34.34
CA LEU A 62 6.02 -55.14 35.26
C LEU A 62 5.72 -53.77 34.62
N ALA A 63 6.15 -53.52 33.38
CA ALA A 63 5.84 -52.27 32.68
C ALA A 63 4.33 -52.06 32.53
N THR A 64 3.60 -53.13 32.18
CA THR A 64 2.13 -53.11 32.02
C THR A 64 1.44 -52.81 33.34
N GLU A 65 1.91 -53.41 34.43
CA GLU A 65 1.39 -53.17 35.77
C GLU A 65 1.61 -51.73 36.22
N ILE A 66 2.81 -51.18 36.01
CA ILE A 66 3.11 -49.78 36.35
C ILE A 66 2.20 -48.81 35.57
N VAL A 67 1.98 -49.05 34.27
CA VAL A 67 1.06 -48.24 33.46
C VAL A 67 -0.39 -48.38 33.94
N ALA A 68 -0.83 -49.58 34.30
CA ALA A 68 -2.17 -49.80 34.83
C ALA A 68 -2.38 -49.07 36.17
N GLU A 69 -1.38 -49.07 37.05
CA GLU A 69 -1.39 -48.30 38.30
C GLU A 69 -1.30 -46.79 38.07
N SER A 70 -0.60 -46.34 37.02
CA SER A 70 -0.49 -44.91 36.70
C SER A 70 -1.84 -44.33 36.29
N HIS A 71 -2.68 -45.11 35.60
CA HIS A 71 -4.06 -44.72 35.29
C HIS A 71 -4.91 -44.54 36.56
N LYS A 72 -4.75 -45.41 37.56
CA LYS A 72 -5.46 -45.28 38.85
C LYS A 72 -5.05 -44.02 39.61
N GLN A 73 -3.79 -43.60 39.45
CA GLN A 73 -3.21 -42.43 40.13
C GLN A 73 -3.23 -41.15 39.28
N SER A 74 -3.78 -41.18 38.07
CA SER A 74 -3.77 -40.06 37.12
C SER A 74 -2.37 -39.50 36.81
N VAL A 75 -1.35 -40.35 36.74
CA VAL A 75 0.03 -39.99 36.40
C VAL A 75 0.32 -40.35 34.94
N ASP A 76 0.75 -39.36 34.15
CA ASP A 76 1.09 -39.54 32.73
C ASP A 76 2.53 -40.02 32.56
N LEU A 77 2.69 -41.31 32.24
CA LEU A 77 3.97 -41.94 31.91
C LEU A 77 4.16 -42.11 30.39
N SER A 78 3.26 -41.58 29.57
CA SER A 78 3.18 -41.88 28.13
C SER A 78 4.46 -41.49 27.38
N PHE A 79 5.10 -40.38 27.75
CA PHE A 79 6.33 -39.93 27.09
C PHE A 79 7.48 -40.92 27.32
N ALA A 80 7.75 -41.30 28.57
CA ALA A 80 8.85 -42.21 28.93
C ALA A 80 8.64 -43.61 28.32
N VAL A 81 7.42 -44.14 28.42
CA VAL A 81 7.07 -45.44 27.82
C VAL A 81 7.19 -45.40 26.30
N ARG A 82 6.60 -44.40 25.63
CA ARG A 82 6.68 -44.28 24.15
C ARG A 82 8.13 -44.15 23.68
N LYS A 83 8.95 -43.38 24.39
CA LYS A 83 10.38 -43.21 24.08
C LYS A 83 11.12 -44.55 24.22
N ALA A 84 11.00 -45.25 25.34
CA ALA A 84 11.70 -46.51 25.57
C ALA A 84 11.23 -47.63 24.62
N VAL A 85 9.92 -47.76 24.38
CA VAL A 85 9.38 -48.74 23.42
C VAL A 85 9.88 -48.44 22.02
N LYS A 86 9.93 -47.16 21.62
CA LYS A 86 10.50 -46.76 20.32
C LYS A 86 11.99 -47.12 20.23
N ASP A 87 12.77 -46.95 21.29
CA ASP A 87 14.19 -47.34 21.31
C ASP A 87 14.37 -48.86 21.12
N VAL A 88 13.60 -49.68 21.85
CA VAL A 88 13.63 -51.15 21.72
C VAL A 88 13.23 -51.58 20.31
N ARG A 89 12.14 -51.01 19.79
CA ARG A 89 11.69 -51.28 18.41
C ARG A 89 12.75 -50.88 17.38
N ASN A 90 13.38 -49.72 17.52
CA ASN A 90 14.42 -49.27 16.59
C ASN A 90 15.59 -50.24 16.55
N LYS A 91 16.03 -50.76 17.71
CA LYS A 91 17.11 -51.77 17.80
C LYS A 91 16.71 -53.09 17.14
N ALA A 92 15.47 -53.54 17.34
CA ALA A 92 14.96 -54.75 16.71
C ALA A 92 14.86 -54.59 15.17
N ASP A 93 14.32 -53.46 14.70
CA ASP A 93 14.24 -53.13 13.28
C ASP A 93 15.65 -53.00 12.67
N GLU A 94 16.61 -52.44 13.40
CA GLU A 94 18.02 -52.36 12.98
C GLU A 94 18.66 -53.74 12.84
N LEU A 95 18.42 -54.65 13.78
CA LEU A 95 18.88 -56.05 13.69
C LEU A 95 18.32 -56.75 12.44
N ILE A 96 17.05 -56.53 12.11
CA ILE A 96 16.45 -57.07 10.87
C ILE A 96 17.14 -56.49 9.64
N ARG A 97 17.51 -55.20 9.65
CA ARG A 97 18.22 -54.57 8.53
C ARG A 97 19.63 -55.12 8.32
N TYR A 98 20.32 -55.53 9.39
CA TYR A 98 21.62 -56.20 9.31
C TYR A 98 21.57 -57.52 8.52
N LEU A 99 20.40 -58.14 8.35
CA LEU A 99 20.25 -59.31 7.48
C LEU A 99 20.48 -58.99 6.00
N ASN A 100 20.40 -57.71 5.59
CA ASN A 100 20.72 -57.30 4.24
C ASN A 100 22.25 -57.16 4.08
N PRO A 101 22.92 -57.97 3.22
CA PRO A 101 24.36 -57.90 3.01
C PRO A 101 24.86 -56.51 2.54
N LYS A 102 23.96 -55.70 1.97
CA LYS A 102 24.24 -54.35 1.46
C LYS A 102 23.86 -53.24 2.44
N TYR A 103 23.54 -53.56 3.69
CA TYR A 103 23.08 -52.59 4.70
C TYR A 103 24.08 -51.43 4.92
N HIS A 104 25.39 -51.72 4.83
CA HIS A 104 26.44 -50.71 5.00
C HIS A 104 26.82 -49.99 3.70
N GLU A 105 26.37 -50.47 2.54
CA GLU A 105 26.68 -49.85 1.26
C GLU A 105 25.67 -48.73 0.96
N LYS A 106 26.19 -47.52 0.68
CA LYS A 106 25.33 -46.43 0.20
C LYS A 106 24.81 -46.79 -1.19
N GLN A 107 23.49 -46.89 -1.33
CA GLN A 107 22.87 -47.15 -2.62
C GLN A 107 22.88 -45.87 -3.47
N LYS A 108 23.57 -45.91 -4.60
CA LYS A 108 23.59 -44.78 -5.55
C LYS A 108 22.25 -44.67 -6.27
N VAL A 109 21.65 -43.49 -6.24
CA VAL A 109 20.35 -43.19 -6.82
C VAL A 109 20.42 -41.90 -7.62
N VAL A 110 19.87 -41.92 -8.84
CA VAL A 110 19.62 -40.68 -9.59
C VAL A 110 18.31 -40.08 -9.09
N PRO A 111 18.32 -38.90 -8.44
CA PRO A 111 17.09 -38.29 -7.99
C PRO A 111 16.21 -37.87 -9.18
N VAL A 112 14.90 -37.90 -8.97
CA VAL A 112 13.95 -37.29 -9.89
C VAL A 112 14.00 -35.77 -9.74
N PHE A 113 13.81 -35.06 -10.86
CA PHE A 113 13.75 -33.60 -10.82
C PHE A 113 12.70 -33.06 -11.78
N ARG A 114 12.30 -31.83 -11.54
CA ARG A 114 11.56 -31.02 -12.48
C ARG A 114 12.34 -29.79 -12.85
N TRP A 115 12.10 -29.26 -14.04
CA TRP A 115 12.73 -28.03 -14.48
C TRP A 115 11.75 -27.09 -15.18
N ALA A 116 11.96 -25.80 -15.02
CA ALA A 116 11.32 -24.75 -15.81
C ALA A 116 12.39 -23.72 -16.19
N GLN A 117 12.07 -22.79 -17.06
CA GLN A 117 13.02 -21.74 -17.46
C GLN A 117 12.31 -20.42 -17.72
N SER A 118 13.02 -19.33 -17.44
CA SER A 118 12.77 -18.03 -18.05
C SER A 118 13.79 -17.78 -19.16
N ASP A 119 13.78 -16.62 -19.81
CA ASP A 119 14.82 -16.23 -20.76
C ASP A 119 16.22 -16.17 -20.12
N THR A 120 16.32 -15.84 -18.82
CA THR A 120 17.59 -15.61 -18.11
C THR A 120 18.02 -16.78 -17.21
N HIS A 121 17.08 -17.58 -16.70
CA HIS A 121 17.38 -18.59 -15.69
C HIS A 121 16.73 -19.94 -15.99
N ILE A 122 17.27 -20.99 -15.38
CA ILE A 122 16.69 -22.34 -15.33
C ILE A 122 16.43 -22.67 -13.87
N PHE A 123 15.20 -23.08 -13.57
CA PHE A 123 14.78 -23.45 -12.24
C PHE A 123 14.70 -24.96 -12.15
N LEU A 124 15.55 -25.56 -11.32
CA LEU A 124 15.57 -26.99 -11.02
C LEU A 124 14.94 -27.25 -9.66
N THR A 125 13.99 -28.17 -9.60
CA THR A 125 13.46 -28.73 -8.36
C THR A 125 13.77 -30.21 -8.31
N ILE A 126 14.74 -30.59 -7.49
CA ILE A 126 15.22 -31.96 -7.30
C ILE A 126 14.54 -32.55 -6.06
N LYS A 127 14.03 -33.77 -6.17
CA LYS A 127 13.46 -34.50 -5.03
C LYS A 127 14.35 -35.68 -4.70
N TYR A 128 14.62 -35.91 -3.42
CA TYR A 128 15.45 -37.02 -2.94
C TYR A 128 14.72 -38.38 -3.01
N SER A 129 14.26 -38.75 -4.21
CA SER A 129 13.54 -39.99 -4.49
C SER A 129 13.77 -40.41 -5.95
N VAL A 130 13.52 -41.68 -6.25
CA VAL A 130 13.59 -42.20 -7.64
C VAL A 130 12.38 -41.75 -8.47
N LYS A 131 11.23 -41.52 -7.82
CA LYS A 131 9.95 -41.15 -8.45
C LYS A 131 9.38 -39.90 -7.82
N TRP A 132 8.76 -39.05 -8.63
CA TRP A 132 8.23 -37.75 -8.17
C TRP A 132 7.14 -37.92 -7.10
N ASP A 133 6.31 -38.94 -7.23
CA ASP A 133 5.18 -39.20 -6.31
C ASP A 133 5.59 -40.01 -5.06
N ALA A 134 6.81 -40.57 -5.04
CA ALA A 134 7.32 -41.29 -3.87
C ALA A 134 7.78 -40.30 -2.78
N PRO A 135 7.64 -40.64 -1.48
CA PRO A 135 8.21 -39.81 -0.42
C PRO A 135 9.72 -39.66 -0.61
N GLY A 136 10.22 -38.45 -0.41
CA GLY A 136 11.66 -38.14 -0.49
C GLY A 136 12.34 -38.33 0.86
N ALA A 137 13.66 -38.55 0.85
CA ALA A 137 14.45 -38.52 2.09
C ALA A 137 14.34 -37.13 2.74
N VAL A 138 13.89 -37.09 4.00
CA VAL A 138 13.71 -35.85 4.76
C VAL A 138 15.04 -35.39 5.37
N ASN A 139 15.85 -36.34 5.82
CA ASN A 139 17.15 -36.09 6.43
C ASN A 139 18.25 -36.33 5.39
N VAL A 140 18.66 -35.25 4.73
CA VAL A 140 19.77 -35.25 3.78
C VAL A 140 20.94 -34.46 4.36
N LYS A 141 22.14 -35.01 4.21
CA LYS A 141 23.42 -34.48 4.68
C LYS A 141 24.34 -34.22 3.50
N ASP A 142 25.22 -33.24 3.70
CA ASP A 142 26.35 -32.93 2.82
C ASP A 142 25.96 -32.69 1.34
N PRO A 143 25.01 -31.79 1.04
CA PRO A 143 24.74 -31.43 -0.35
C PRO A 143 25.99 -30.74 -0.93
N GLN A 144 26.51 -31.30 -2.03
CA GLN A 144 27.61 -30.73 -2.81
C GLN A 144 27.07 -30.38 -4.18
N VAL A 145 27.31 -29.13 -4.59
CA VAL A 145 26.81 -28.57 -5.84
C VAL A 145 27.98 -27.96 -6.59
N VAL A 146 28.14 -28.34 -7.84
CA VAL A 146 29.15 -27.80 -8.74
C VAL A 146 28.45 -27.26 -9.98
N PHE A 147 28.63 -25.97 -10.21
CA PHE A 147 28.33 -25.31 -11.49
C PHE A 147 29.65 -25.21 -12.24
N ASN A 148 29.69 -25.65 -13.50
CA ASN A 148 30.87 -25.50 -14.35
C ASN A 148 30.46 -25.36 -15.81
N ASP A 149 30.65 -24.20 -16.42
CA ASP A 149 30.38 -23.92 -17.84
C ASP A 149 29.00 -24.40 -18.33
N ASN A 150 28.83 -25.63 -18.85
CA ASN A 150 27.52 -26.19 -19.21
C ASN A 150 27.13 -27.43 -18.39
N VAL A 151 27.73 -27.64 -17.23
CA VAL A 151 27.54 -28.82 -16.39
C VAL A 151 27.02 -28.40 -15.03
N PHE A 152 25.92 -29.03 -14.61
CA PHE A 152 25.41 -28.97 -13.25
C PHE A 152 25.58 -30.35 -12.61
N SER A 153 26.35 -30.42 -11.53
CA SER A 153 26.56 -31.65 -10.76
C SER A 153 26.08 -31.47 -9.32
N PHE A 154 25.31 -32.43 -8.85
CA PHE A 154 24.75 -32.47 -7.52
C PHE A 154 24.99 -33.82 -6.87
N THR A 155 25.48 -33.83 -5.63
CA THR A 155 25.55 -35.03 -4.82
C THR A 155 25.06 -34.76 -3.40
N ALA A 156 24.40 -35.74 -2.79
CA ALA A 156 23.97 -35.65 -1.39
C ALA A 156 23.78 -37.05 -0.79
N SER A 157 23.97 -37.18 0.53
CA SER A 157 23.70 -38.44 1.24
C SER A 157 22.40 -38.32 2.04
N GLY A 158 21.46 -39.26 1.89
CA GLY A 158 20.22 -39.26 2.66
C GLY A 158 19.87 -40.62 3.23
N GLU A 159 18.96 -40.63 4.20
CA GLU A 159 18.44 -41.87 4.78
C GLU A 159 16.92 -41.93 4.60
N HIS A 160 16.43 -43.06 4.10
CA HIS A 160 15.01 -43.33 3.95
C HIS A 160 14.71 -44.77 4.35
N SER A 161 13.80 -44.95 5.30
CA SER A 161 13.42 -46.27 5.85
C SER A 161 14.61 -47.07 6.40
N GLY A 162 15.64 -46.38 6.90
CA GLY A 162 16.86 -46.99 7.44
C GLY A 162 17.91 -47.39 6.41
N ASN A 163 17.65 -47.19 5.12
CA ASN A 163 18.63 -47.40 4.05
C ASN A 163 19.36 -46.09 3.75
N LYS A 164 20.68 -46.19 3.58
CA LYS A 164 21.53 -45.05 3.20
C LYS A 164 21.58 -44.94 1.68
N TYR A 165 21.21 -43.78 1.16
CA TYR A 165 21.22 -43.46 -0.25
C TYR A 165 22.23 -42.36 -0.55
N GLU A 166 22.92 -42.51 -1.67
CA GLU A 166 23.75 -41.46 -2.26
C GLU A 166 23.03 -40.95 -3.51
N TYR A 167 22.48 -39.75 -3.43
CA TYR A 167 21.83 -39.08 -4.54
C TYR A 167 22.89 -38.41 -5.40
N SER A 168 22.94 -38.74 -6.69
CA SER A 168 23.87 -38.10 -7.63
C SER A 168 23.14 -37.73 -8.92
N LEU A 169 23.24 -36.46 -9.33
CA LEU A 169 22.66 -35.94 -10.56
C LEU A 169 23.69 -35.10 -11.30
N ASN A 170 24.02 -35.50 -12.53
CA ASN A 170 24.91 -34.77 -13.42
C ASN A 170 24.16 -34.44 -14.71
N LEU A 171 24.04 -33.15 -15.01
CA LEU A 171 23.33 -32.62 -16.16
C LEU A 171 24.31 -31.89 -17.08
N ASP A 172 24.40 -32.37 -18.31
CA ASP A 172 25.06 -31.66 -19.41
C ASP A 172 24.02 -30.72 -20.02
N CYS A 173 24.01 -29.47 -19.59
CA CYS A 173 23.08 -28.43 -20.01
C CYS A 173 23.22 -28.13 -21.51
N PHE A 174 22.09 -27.74 -22.13
CA PHE A 174 21.98 -27.41 -23.55
C PHE A 174 22.94 -26.31 -23.99
N ASP A 175 23.21 -25.35 -23.10
CA ASP A 175 24.16 -24.27 -23.32
C ASP A 175 24.87 -23.90 -22.02
N ALA A 176 25.82 -22.96 -22.09
CA ALA A 176 26.56 -22.49 -20.94
C ALA A 176 25.68 -21.75 -19.90
N ILE A 177 26.00 -21.94 -18.64
CA ILE A 177 25.48 -21.29 -17.45
C ILE A 177 26.56 -20.37 -16.84
N ASP A 178 26.15 -19.36 -16.09
CA ASP A 178 27.06 -18.52 -15.30
C ASP A 178 27.20 -19.11 -13.90
N GLU A 179 28.41 -19.55 -13.57
CA GLU A 179 28.71 -20.21 -12.29
C GLU A 179 28.55 -19.28 -11.09
N ARG A 180 28.84 -17.99 -11.26
CA ARG A 180 28.87 -17.03 -10.16
C ARG A 180 27.46 -16.60 -9.75
N ASP A 181 26.57 -16.53 -10.73
CA ASP A 181 25.19 -16.08 -10.54
C ASP A 181 24.20 -17.25 -10.38
N SER A 182 24.66 -18.48 -10.59
CA SER A 182 23.90 -19.69 -10.27
C SER A 182 23.86 -19.91 -8.77
N THR A 183 22.68 -20.25 -8.25
CA THR A 183 22.47 -20.43 -6.81
C THR A 183 21.73 -21.72 -6.53
N TRP A 184 21.79 -22.17 -5.28
CA TRP A 184 21.03 -23.33 -4.83
C TRP A 184 20.61 -23.18 -3.38
N SER A 185 19.57 -23.92 -3.01
CA SER A 185 19.08 -23.99 -1.64
C SER A 185 18.51 -25.38 -1.36
N ALA A 186 18.80 -25.89 -0.17
CA ALA A 186 18.13 -27.07 0.36
C ALA A 186 16.79 -26.64 0.96
N ALA A 187 15.68 -27.15 0.42
CA ALA A 187 14.35 -26.85 0.93
C ALA A 187 13.94 -27.86 2.01
N SER A 188 13.13 -27.43 2.97
CA SER A 188 12.51 -28.33 3.93
C SER A 188 11.65 -29.39 3.20
N VAL A 189 11.51 -30.58 3.79
CA VAL A 189 10.65 -31.68 3.29
C VAL A 189 11.20 -32.43 2.06
N GLY A 190 12.50 -32.69 2.03
CA GLY A 190 13.10 -33.63 1.07
C GLY A 190 13.13 -33.14 -0.39
N ARG A 191 13.30 -31.82 -0.56
CA ARG A 191 13.50 -31.18 -1.86
C ARG A 191 14.76 -30.32 -1.85
N PHE A 192 15.31 -30.13 -3.03
CA PHE A 192 16.46 -29.29 -3.29
C PHE A 192 16.12 -28.43 -4.50
N THR A 193 16.45 -27.15 -4.45
CA THR A 193 16.22 -26.22 -5.54
C THR A 193 17.52 -25.62 -6.00
N ALA A 194 17.75 -25.60 -7.31
CA ALA A 194 18.85 -24.87 -7.93
C ALA A 194 18.30 -23.92 -8.99
N ILE A 195 18.91 -22.76 -9.07
CA ILE A 195 18.62 -21.75 -10.08
C ILE A 195 19.90 -21.56 -10.87
N LEU A 196 19.90 -22.02 -12.12
CA LEU A 196 21.03 -21.87 -13.02
C LEU A 196 20.86 -20.56 -13.79
N ALA A 197 21.77 -19.61 -13.60
CA ALA A 197 21.82 -18.42 -14.43
C ALA A 197 22.33 -18.83 -15.82
N LYS A 198 21.58 -18.52 -16.88
CA LYS A 198 22.05 -18.78 -18.23
C LYS A 198 23.12 -17.76 -18.57
N LYS A 199 24.21 -18.19 -19.20
CA LYS A 199 25.25 -17.26 -19.65
C LYS A 199 24.74 -16.30 -20.74
N ARG A 200 23.65 -16.69 -21.42
CA ARG A 200 22.96 -15.91 -22.45
C ARG A 200 21.45 -15.99 -22.31
N MET A 201 20.81 -14.84 -22.49
CA MET A 201 19.37 -14.68 -22.42
C MET A 201 18.68 -15.28 -23.64
N ARG A 202 18.06 -16.45 -23.49
CA ARG A 202 17.27 -17.12 -24.53
C ARG A 202 16.51 -18.32 -23.99
N ARG A 203 15.41 -18.66 -24.65
CA ARG A 203 14.66 -19.88 -24.38
C ARG A 203 15.35 -21.11 -24.99
N TRP A 204 15.61 -22.11 -24.15
CA TRP A 204 16.21 -23.37 -24.56
C TRP A 204 15.14 -24.36 -25.01
N PRO A 205 15.33 -25.10 -26.11
CA PRO A 205 14.34 -26.06 -26.60
C PRO A 205 14.27 -27.31 -25.71
N ARG A 206 15.29 -27.52 -24.88
CA ARG A 206 15.46 -28.64 -23.95
C ARG A 206 16.51 -28.28 -22.90
N LEU A 207 16.48 -28.97 -21.76
CA LEU A 207 17.49 -28.77 -20.71
C LEU A 207 18.86 -29.35 -21.08
N LEU A 208 18.87 -30.52 -21.74
CA LEU A 208 20.08 -31.31 -21.93
C LEU A 208 20.70 -31.10 -23.32
N LEU A 209 22.02 -31.16 -23.38
CA LEU A 209 22.81 -31.09 -24.60
C LEU A 209 22.40 -32.18 -25.61
N ASP A 210 22.43 -33.44 -25.18
CA ASP A 210 22.04 -34.58 -26.01
C ASP A 210 20.52 -34.71 -26.11
N LYS A 211 20.01 -34.71 -27.35
CA LYS A 211 18.59 -34.89 -27.67
C LYS A 211 18.10 -36.31 -27.38
N LYS A 212 18.97 -37.33 -27.39
CA LYS A 212 18.62 -38.74 -27.16
C LYS A 212 18.55 -39.08 -25.67
N LYS A 213 19.35 -38.41 -24.83
CA LYS A 213 19.40 -38.61 -23.38
C LYS A 213 18.09 -38.11 -22.74
N LYS A 214 17.16 -39.03 -22.48
CA LYS A 214 15.98 -38.77 -21.64
C LYS A 214 16.39 -38.96 -20.18
N GLY A 215 16.68 -37.86 -19.48
CA GLY A 215 16.93 -37.90 -18.04
C GLY A 215 15.68 -38.27 -17.23
N THR A 216 15.83 -38.43 -15.91
CA THR A 216 14.70 -38.55 -14.96
C THR A 216 13.88 -37.25 -14.83
N GLY A 217 14.37 -36.17 -15.45
CA GLY A 217 13.79 -34.84 -15.43
C GLY A 217 12.50 -34.70 -16.25
N ARG A 218 11.52 -33.97 -15.72
CA ARG A 218 10.33 -33.53 -16.46
C ARG A 218 10.19 -32.01 -16.40
N MET A 219 9.56 -31.41 -17.41
CA MET A 219 9.25 -29.98 -17.35
C MET A 219 8.18 -29.72 -16.28
N ASP A 220 8.34 -28.67 -15.48
CA ASP A 220 7.37 -28.24 -14.49
C ASP A 220 6.34 -27.33 -15.15
N LEU A 221 5.26 -27.90 -15.67
CA LEU A 221 4.29 -27.18 -16.51
C LEU A 221 3.69 -25.97 -15.79
N THR A 222 3.33 -26.10 -14.50
CA THR A 222 2.75 -25.01 -13.72
C THR A 222 3.69 -23.82 -13.62
N ARG A 223 4.96 -24.06 -13.25
CA ARG A 223 5.97 -22.98 -13.16
C ARG A 223 6.31 -22.43 -14.55
N GLN A 224 6.34 -23.27 -15.58
CA GLN A 224 6.61 -22.81 -16.94
C GLN A 224 5.50 -21.90 -17.46
N GLU A 225 4.23 -22.21 -17.21
CA GLU A 225 3.09 -21.35 -17.58
C GLU A 225 3.12 -19.98 -16.90
N GLU A 226 3.64 -19.89 -15.68
CA GLU A 226 3.84 -18.62 -14.98
C GLU A 226 4.95 -17.80 -15.66
N LEU A 227 6.09 -18.42 -15.96
CA LEU A 227 7.23 -17.75 -16.60
C LEU A 227 6.92 -17.35 -18.05
N ASP A 228 6.15 -18.15 -18.79
CA ASP A 228 5.75 -17.89 -20.17
C ASP A 228 4.83 -16.66 -20.31
N LYS A 229 4.24 -16.15 -19.21
CA LYS A 229 3.46 -14.89 -19.25
C LYS A 229 4.37 -13.66 -19.31
N GLU A 230 5.57 -13.76 -18.76
CA GLU A 230 6.53 -12.66 -18.67
C GLU A 230 7.52 -12.66 -19.85
N ASP A 231 7.73 -13.83 -20.46
CA ASP A 231 8.69 -14.06 -21.53
C ASP A 231 8.01 -14.19 -22.92
N HIS A 232 8.65 -13.65 -23.96
CA HIS A 232 8.13 -13.67 -25.34
C HIS A 232 9.10 -14.27 -26.37
N GLY A 233 10.22 -14.85 -25.91
CA GLY A 233 11.25 -15.43 -26.77
C GLY A 233 10.85 -16.78 -27.38
N SER A 234 11.02 -16.90 -28.69
CA SER A 234 11.02 -18.22 -29.36
C SER A 234 12.22 -19.05 -28.91
N ALA A 235 12.03 -20.36 -28.74
CA ALA A 235 13.13 -21.26 -28.41
C ALA A 235 14.12 -21.35 -29.56
N VAL A 236 15.41 -21.28 -29.25
CA VAL A 236 16.49 -21.55 -30.21
C VAL A 236 16.55 -23.05 -30.53
N ALA A 237 17.05 -23.42 -31.70
CA ALA A 237 17.34 -24.79 -32.10
C ALA A 237 18.74 -25.23 -31.67
N HIS A 238 19.70 -24.31 -31.71
CA HIS A 238 21.12 -24.58 -31.51
C HIS A 238 21.77 -23.62 -30.50
N SER A 239 22.96 -24.02 -30.05
CA SER A 239 23.81 -23.33 -29.09
C SER A 239 25.27 -23.60 -29.40
N GLU A 240 26.19 -22.86 -28.77
CA GLU A 240 27.62 -23.11 -28.90
C GLU A 240 27.98 -24.54 -28.52
N LYS A 241 27.43 -25.03 -27.41
CA LYS A 241 27.71 -26.36 -26.90
C LYS A 241 27.18 -27.43 -27.84
N THR A 242 25.98 -27.23 -28.40
CA THR A 242 25.43 -28.19 -29.39
C THR A 242 26.21 -28.20 -30.69
N CYS A 243 26.70 -27.06 -31.17
CA CYS A 243 27.50 -27.00 -32.39
C CYS A 243 28.92 -27.51 -32.16
N LEU A 244 29.51 -27.25 -30.98
CA LEU A 244 30.79 -27.82 -30.57
C LEU A 244 30.74 -29.34 -30.50
N ALA A 245 29.66 -29.93 -30.00
CA ALA A 245 29.46 -31.38 -30.04
C ALA A 245 29.37 -31.96 -31.48
N LEU A 246 29.15 -31.10 -32.49
CA LEU A 246 29.14 -31.44 -33.92
C LEU A 246 30.41 -30.97 -34.65
N GLU A 247 31.43 -30.50 -33.92
CA GLU A 247 32.67 -29.94 -34.48
C GLU A 247 32.42 -28.77 -35.46
N LYS A 248 31.38 -27.98 -35.18
CA LYS A 248 30.92 -26.85 -35.99
C LYS A 248 30.84 -25.59 -35.15
N VAL A 249 30.91 -24.43 -35.82
CA VAL A 249 30.79 -23.12 -35.19
C VAL A 249 29.33 -22.69 -35.15
N TYR A 250 28.85 -22.13 -34.03
CA TYR A 250 27.49 -21.63 -33.93
C TYR A 250 27.33 -20.24 -34.56
N CYS A 251 26.33 -20.07 -35.43
CA CYS A 251 25.93 -18.79 -36.01
C CYS A 251 24.61 -18.33 -35.39
N PRO A 252 24.61 -17.30 -34.52
CA PRO A 252 23.40 -16.92 -33.77
C PRO A 252 22.35 -16.19 -34.62
N THR A 253 22.74 -15.45 -35.66
CA THR A 253 21.78 -14.74 -36.55
C THR A 253 20.84 -15.70 -37.26
N SER A 254 21.39 -16.83 -37.72
CA SER A 254 20.64 -17.85 -38.44
C SER A 254 20.23 -19.04 -37.57
N ASP A 255 20.69 -19.06 -36.31
CA ASP A 255 20.55 -20.16 -35.36
C ASP A 255 20.94 -21.52 -35.97
N LYS A 256 22.13 -21.59 -36.58
CA LYS A 256 22.65 -22.79 -37.27
C LYS A 256 24.07 -23.13 -36.86
N CYS A 257 24.42 -24.42 -36.95
CA CYS A 257 25.80 -24.88 -36.86
C CYS A 257 26.46 -24.87 -38.24
N LEU A 258 27.50 -24.08 -38.41
CA LEU A 258 28.22 -23.88 -39.66
C LEU A 258 29.64 -24.47 -39.58
N GLY A 259 30.25 -24.76 -40.73
CA GLY A 259 31.65 -25.20 -40.75
C GLY A 259 32.64 -24.09 -40.37
N ASN A 260 32.28 -22.83 -40.65
CA ASN A 260 33.06 -21.63 -40.35
C ASN A 260 32.15 -20.40 -40.29
N CYS A 261 32.71 -19.25 -39.91
CA CYS A 261 31.95 -18.00 -39.80
C CYS A 261 31.72 -17.26 -41.11
N THR A 262 32.45 -17.56 -42.18
CA THR A 262 32.31 -16.84 -43.47
C THR A 262 30.93 -17.02 -44.11
N THR A 263 30.19 -18.06 -43.72
CA THR A 263 28.82 -18.32 -44.18
C THR A 263 27.75 -17.86 -43.20
N CYS A 264 28.14 -17.34 -42.03
CA CYS A 264 27.22 -16.74 -41.09
C CYS A 264 26.87 -15.35 -41.60
N THR A 265 25.64 -15.20 -42.11
CA THR A 265 25.14 -13.88 -42.47
C THR A 265 25.37 -12.96 -41.29
N ASP A 266 25.98 -11.81 -41.58
CA ASP A 266 26.19 -10.71 -40.66
C ASP A 266 27.40 -10.78 -39.71
N TRP A 267 27.98 -11.96 -39.45
CA TRP A 267 29.09 -12.14 -38.51
C TRP A 267 30.13 -13.15 -39.01
N ASP A 268 31.20 -12.65 -39.60
CA ASP A 268 32.22 -13.46 -40.25
C ASP A 268 33.44 -13.77 -39.36
N GLN A 269 33.49 -13.24 -38.13
CA GLN A 269 34.64 -13.41 -37.24
C GLN A 269 34.41 -14.53 -36.22
N PRO A 270 35.29 -15.55 -36.13
CA PRO A 270 35.24 -16.53 -35.06
C PRO A 270 35.74 -15.91 -33.74
N VAL A 271 35.08 -16.25 -32.63
CA VAL A 271 35.51 -15.79 -31.29
C VAL A 271 36.51 -16.80 -30.71
N ALA A 272 37.73 -16.36 -30.37
CA ALA A 272 38.76 -17.29 -29.87
C ALA A 272 38.36 -18.00 -28.56
N SER A 273 37.56 -17.35 -27.71
CA SER A 273 37.12 -17.88 -26.43
C SER A 273 35.85 -18.76 -26.49
N GLY A 274 35.24 -18.94 -27.67
CA GLY A 274 33.99 -19.70 -27.78
C GLY A 274 33.73 -20.19 -29.20
N ASN A 275 33.06 -21.32 -29.33
CA ASN A 275 32.84 -21.95 -30.63
C ASN A 275 31.63 -21.33 -31.38
N TYR A 276 31.71 -20.03 -31.66
CA TYR A 276 30.67 -19.26 -32.32
C TYR A 276 31.19 -18.10 -33.17
N CYS A 277 30.31 -17.60 -34.03
CA CYS A 277 30.55 -16.46 -34.91
C CYS A 277 30.02 -15.17 -34.31
N SER A 278 30.82 -14.13 -34.40
CA SER A 278 30.51 -12.79 -33.90
C SER A 278 30.99 -11.72 -34.87
N GLY A 279 30.60 -10.50 -34.57
CA GLY A 279 30.97 -9.29 -35.30
C GLY A 279 30.33 -8.10 -34.61
N PRO A 280 30.33 -6.91 -35.22
CA PRO A 280 29.70 -5.74 -34.63
C PRO A 280 28.23 -6.01 -34.28
N PRO A 281 27.71 -5.43 -33.19
CA PRO A 281 26.31 -5.58 -32.82
C PRO A 281 25.41 -5.10 -33.98
N LYS A 282 24.27 -5.76 -34.15
CA LYS A 282 23.30 -5.42 -35.23
C LYS A 282 21.94 -5.03 -34.71
N ASP A 283 21.53 -5.66 -33.63
CA ASP A 283 20.24 -5.39 -33.01
C ASP A 283 20.30 -4.11 -32.20
N LYS A 284 19.30 -3.26 -32.45
CA LYS A 284 19.01 -2.12 -31.59
C LYS A 284 18.33 -2.59 -30.30
N PRO A 285 18.45 -1.84 -29.20
CA PRO A 285 17.57 -2.03 -28.05
C PRO A 285 16.10 -2.04 -28.47
N ILE A 286 15.32 -2.96 -27.90
CA ILE A 286 13.86 -3.04 -28.08
C ILE A 286 13.23 -1.77 -27.54
N SER A 287 13.63 -1.39 -26.33
CA SER A 287 13.14 -0.19 -25.67
C SER A 287 14.27 0.48 -24.89
N VAL A 288 14.22 1.81 -24.86
CA VAL A 288 15.04 2.66 -23.99
C VAL A 288 14.08 3.55 -23.24
N GLN A 289 14.09 3.45 -21.91
CA GLN A 289 13.23 4.21 -21.03
C GLN A 289 14.09 5.00 -20.05
N PHE A 290 13.67 6.21 -19.75
CA PHE A 290 14.27 7.00 -18.69
C PHE A 290 13.15 7.58 -17.84
N THR A 291 13.35 7.51 -16.53
CA THR A 291 12.46 8.13 -15.55
C THR A 291 13.30 9.06 -14.73
N ASP A 292 13.00 10.35 -14.84
CA ASP A 292 13.55 11.37 -13.96
C ASP A 292 12.92 11.21 -12.57
N THR A 293 13.78 11.31 -11.57
CA THR A 293 13.52 11.12 -10.15
C THR A 293 13.87 12.36 -9.36
N ASN A 294 14.57 13.32 -9.98
CA ASN A 294 14.73 14.65 -9.46
C ASN A 294 13.59 15.52 -10.01
N MET A 295 12.94 16.30 -9.15
CA MET A 295 11.84 17.19 -9.54
C MET A 295 12.27 18.66 -9.52
N ASP A 296 13.58 18.91 -9.43
CA ASP A 296 14.20 20.22 -9.49
C ASP A 296 14.37 20.69 -10.92
N VAL A 297 13.95 21.93 -11.19
CA VAL A 297 14.05 22.53 -12.52
C VAL A 297 15.50 22.56 -13.02
N GLY A 298 15.74 21.99 -14.20
CA GLY A 298 17.02 22.02 -14.88
C GLY A 298 18.04 21.00 -14.37
N VAL A 299 17.64 20.05 -13.54
CA VAL A 299 18.50 18.96 -13.07
C VAL A 299 17.74 17.65 -13.15
N MET A 300 18.19 16.76 -14.04
CA MET A 300 17.61 15.44 -14.18
C MET A 300 18.51 14.40 -13.52
N ASP A 301 17.94 13.65 -12.58
CA ASP A 301 18.56 12.47 -11.99
C ASP A 301 17.59 11.32 -12.20
N GLY A 302 18.04 10.18 -12.73
CA GLY A 302 17.09 9.14 -13.06
C GLY A 302 17.69 7.79 -13.34
N GLU A 303 16.80 6.85 -13.62
CA GLU A 303 17.18 5.50 -14.02
C GLU A 303 16.95 5.32 -15.52
N LEU A 304 18.03 5.05 -16.25
CA LEU A 304 17.97 4.60 -17.64
C LEU A 304 17.78 3.09 -17.66
N LYS A 305 16.71 2.61 -18.30
CA LYS A 305 16.42 1.19 -18.53
C LYS A 305 16.52 0.86 -20.01
N ILE A 306 17.35 -0.12 -20.34
CA ILE A 306 17.62 -0.56 -21.71
C ILE A 306 17.21 -2.03 -21.83
N GLU A 307 16.31 -2.32 -22.77
CA GLU A 307 15.81 -3.68 -23.05
C GLU A 307 16.41 -4.23 -24.35
N LEU A 308 16.89 -5.48 -24.31
CA LEU A 308 17.40 -6.19 -25.48
C LEU A 308 16.52 -7.37 -25.83
N LYS A 309 16.53 -7.72 -27.11
CA LYS A 309 15.96 -8.98 -27.60
C LYS A 309 16.86 -10.17 -27.25
N ASP A 310 18.15 -10.00 -27.46
CA ASP A 310 19.19 -10.97 -27.13
C ASP A 310 20.45 -10.22 -26.69
N THR A 311 21.16 -10.81 -25.75
CA THR A 311 22.43 -10.32 -25.19
C THR A 311 23.65 -10.90 -25.90
N TYR A 312 23.45 -11.81 -26.85
CA TYR A 312 24.52 -12.57 -27.49
C TYR A 312 25.61 -11.67 -28.11
N HIS A 313 25.23 -10.53 -28.68
CA HIS A 313 26.11 -9.64 -29.45
C HIS A 313 26.39 -8.31 -28.79
N VAL A 314 25.89 -8.09 -27.58
CA VAL A 314 26.04 -6.81 -26.88
C VAL A 314 26.70 -7.09 -25.53
N GLU A 315 27.88 -6.51 -25.34
CA GLU A 315 28.63 -6.61 -24.09
C GLU A 315 28.36 -5.39 -23.21
N SER A 316 28.23 -4.22 -23.84
CA SER A 316 27.95 -2.96 -23.18
C SER A 316 27.14 -2.03 -24.08
N PHE A 317 26.63 -0.95 -23.50
CA PHE A 317 26.03 0.16 -24.21
C PHE A 317 26.87 1.41 -24.03
N VAL A 318 27.20 2.09 -25.11
CA VAL A 318 27.67 3.47 -25.06
C VAL A 318 26.44 4.36 -25.01
N VAL A 319 26.24 5.00 -23.86
CA VAL A 319 25.13 5.93 -23.64
C VAL A 319 25.66 7.34 -23.84
N LYS A 320 25.07 8.05 -24.80
CA LYS A 320 25.33 9.47 -24.99
C LYS A 320 24.07 10.29 -24.71
N TYR A 321 24.27 11.55 -24.38
CA TYR A 321 23.20 12.51 -24.06
C TYR A 321 23.49 13.83 -24.77
N GLY A 322 22.46 14.39 -25.39
CA GLY A 322 22.61 15.57 -26.24
C GLY A 322 21.29 15.97 -26.89
N ARG A 323 21.39 16.87 -27.86
CA ARG A 323 20.25 17.43 -28.59
C ARG A 323 19.89 16.57 -29.77
N THR A 324 18.61 16.25 -29.93
CA THR A 324 18.07 15.72 -31.18
C THR A 324 17.58 16.86 -32.06
N ILE A 325 18.25 17.05 -33.19
CA ILE A 325 17.72 17.88 -34.28
C ILE A 325 16.78 17.00 -35.09
N THR A 326 15.55 17.46 -35.31
CA THR A 326 14.44 16.72 -35.94
C THR A 326 14.72 16.25 -37.38
N ALA A 327 15.79 16.72 -38.03
CA ALA A 327 16.13 16.37 -39.42
C ALA A 327 17.50 15.70 -39.63
N ASP A 328 18.49 15.88 -38.74
CA ASP A 328 19.83 15.32 -38.94
C ASP A 328 20.39 14.75 -37.62
N ARG A 329 20.28 13.43 -37.46
CA ARG A 329 20.70 12.68 -36.27
C ARG A 329 22.22 12.44 -36.30
N SER A 330 23.02 13.46 -36.57
CA SER A 330 24.47 13.34 -36.57
C SER A 330 24.96 13.13 -35.13
N ALA A 331 25.86 12.16 -34.95
CA ALA A 331 26.31 11.72 -33.62
C ALA A 331 27.27 12.70 -32.92
N ASP A 332 27.60 13.82 -33.57
CA ASP A 332 28.65 14.75 -33.16
C ASP A 332 28.17 15.74 -32.07
N SER A 333 26.86 15.92 -31.89
CA SER A 333 26.28 16.81 -30.86
C SER A 333 26.05 16.13 -29.50
N PHE A 334 26.43 14.86 -29.35
CA PHE A 334 26.14 14.05 -28.17
C PHE A 334 27.37 13.85 -27.26
N LEU A 335 27.24 14.21 -25.98
CA LEU A 335 28.24 13.94 -24.94
C LEU A 335 28.13 12.47 -24.51
N THR A 336 29.26 11.75 -24.50
CA THR A 336 29.29 10.39 -23.96
C THR A 336 29.19 10.43 -22.44
N LEU A 337 28.12 9.87 -21.88
CA LEU A 337 27.89 9.85 -20.43
C LEU A 337 28.54 8.65 -19.77
N ALA A 338 28.31 7.45 -20.32
CA ALA A 338 28.72 6.22 -19.69
C ALA A 338 28.82 5.07 -20.69
N GLU A 339 29.64 4.09 -20.34
CA GLU A 339 29.56 2.74 -20.89
C GLU A 339 28.90 1.82 -19.85
N VAL A 340 27.78 1.20 -20.22
CA VAL A 340 26.94 0.41 -19.30
C VAL A 340 27.04 -1.07 -19.70
N PRO A 341 27.64 -1.95 -18.88
CA PRO A 341 27.70 -3.38 -19.19
C PRO A 341 26.29 -3.97 -19.22
N VAL A 342 26.03 -4.89 -20.16
CA VAL A 342 24.74 -5.57 -20.24
C VAL A 342 24.51 -6.42 -19.00
N ASN A 343 23.38 -6.22 -18.34
CA ASN A 343 22.94 -7.10 -17.27
C ASN A 343 22.36 -8.39 -17.88
N ARG A 344 23.07 -9.51 -17.73
CA ARG A 344 22.66 -10.81 -18.31
C ARG A 344 21.66 -11.58 -17.46
N LEU A 345 21.44 -11.15 -16.22
CA LEU A 345 20.52 -11.79 -15.27
C LEU A 345 19.12 -11.19 -15.35
N SER A 346 18.98 -10.05 -16.02
CA SER A 346 17.77 -9.26 -16.10
C SER A 346 17.43 -8.97 -17.56
N LYS A 347 16.13 -8.89 -17.84
CA LYS A 347 15.62 -8.38 -19.12
C LYS A 347 16.07 -6.95 -19.42
N TYR A 348 16.30 -6.18 -18.37
CA TYR A 348 16.70 -4.79 -18.44
C TYR A 348 18.12 -4.61 -17.93
N THR A 349 18.90 -3.84 -18.69
CA THR A 349 20.12 -3.22 -18.18
C THR A 349 19.74 -1.84 -17.62
N THR A 350 20.02 -1.60 -16.34
CA THR A 350 19.70 -0.34 -15.69
C THR A 350 20.96 0.45 -15.35
N LYS A 351 20.87 1.77 -15.45
CA LYS A 351 21.94 2.70 -15.05
C LYS A 351 21.33 3.93 -14.40
N SER A 352 21.67 4.16 -13.14
CA SER A 352 21.41 5.43 -12.48
C SER A 352 22.33 6.50 -13.06
N LEU A 353 21.74 7.62 -13.46
CA LEU A 353 22.39 8.82 -13.97
C LEU A 353 22.02 9.97 -13.03
N ALA A 354 22.99 10.84 -12.74
CA ALA A 354 22.78 11.99 -11.86
C ALA A 354 23.51 13.22 -12.38
N GLY A 355 23.00 14.40 -12.04
CA GLY A 355 23.53 15.70 -12.40
C GLY A 355 23.40 16.04 -13.88
N LEU A 356 22.41 15.47 -14.59
CA LEU A 356 22.22 15.79 -16.00
C LEU A 356 21.57 17.17 -16.10
N LYS A 357 22.28 18.13 -16.68
CA LYS A 357 21.76 19.47 -16.92
C LYS A 357 21.33 19.61 -18.38
N PRO A 358 20.19 20.26 -18.66
CA PRO A 358 19.89 20.76 -19.98
C PRO A 358 21.06 21.64 -20.48
N LEU A 359 21.46 21.49 -21.74
CA LEU A 359 22.52 22.31 -22.33
C LEU A 359 22.01 23.76 -22.47
N GLU A 360 22.67 24.72 -21.78
CA GLU A 360 22.30 26.13 -21.49
C GLU A 360 21.68 27.01 -22.60
N TYR A 361 21.60 26.56 -23.85
CA TYR A 361 21.11 27.35 -25.00
C TYR A 361 20.25 26.49 -25.94
N MET A 362 19.10 26.01 -25.50
CA MET A 362 18.17 25.32 -26.42
C MET A 362 17.34 26.34 -27.18
N ALA A 363 17.32 26.21 -28.51
CA ALA A 363 16.26 26.83 -29.30
C ALA A 363 14.92 26.15 -28.96
N HIS A 364 13.80 26.85 -29.14
CA HIS A 364 12.46 26.39 -28.72
C HIS A 364 12.01 25.03 -29.32
N ASP A 365 12.69 24.52 -30.33
CA ASP A 365 12.33 23.28 -31.04
C ASP A 365 13.34 22.12 -30.83
N GLU A 366 14.33 22.28 -29.94
CA GLU A 366 15.31 21.22 -29.65
C GLU A 366 14.88 20.36 -28.47
N GLU A 367 14.77 19.05 -28.68
CA GLU A 367 14.53 18.06 -27.62
C GLU A 367 15.86 17.45 -27.13
N MET A 368 15.97 17.18 -25.83
CA MET A 368 17.07 16.38 -25.29
C MET A 368 16.76 14.90 -25.45
N ALA A 369 17.78 14.10 -25.76
CA ALA A 369 17.61 12.67 -25.87
C ALA A 369 18.83 11.90 -25.36
N PHE A 370 18.59 10.64 -24.97
CA PHE A 370 19.64 9.64 -24.92
C PHE A 370 19.81 9.00 -26.29
N ALA A 371 21.06 8.85 -26.72
CA ALA A 371 21.45 7.99 -27.84
C ALA A 371 22.19 6.78 -27.28
N VAL A 372 21.58 5.60 -27.41
CA VAL A 372 22.10 4.35 -26.87
C VAL A 372 22.65 3.50 -28.00
N TYR A 373 23.95 3.20 -27.95
CA TYR A 373 24.66 2.42 -28.94
C TYR A 373 25.11 1.08 -28.35
N PRO A 374 24.58 -0.05 -28.84
CA PRO A 374 25.13 -1.36 -28.52
C PRO A 374 26.61 -1.47 -28.91
N LYS A 375 27.43 -2.06 -28.04
CA LYS A 375 28.87 -2.25 -28.21
C LYS A 375 29.29 -3.66 -27.82
N ASN A 376 30.29 -4.18 -28.53
CA ASN A 376 31.05 -5.36 -28.14
C ASN A 376 32.53 -5.21 -28.57
N SER A 377 33.34 -6.24 -28.38
CA SER A 377 34.76 -6.28 -28.78
C SER A 377 35.05 -6.03 -30.26
N PHE A 378 34.06 -6.19 -31.15
CA PHE A 378 34.20 -6.00 -32.60
C PHE A 378 33.78 -4.60 -33.06
N GLY A 379 33.13 -3.81 -32.21
CA GLY A 379 32.79 -2.42 -32.51
C GLY A 379 31.50 -1.94 -31.85
N VAL A 380 31.08 -0.76 -32.28
CA VAL A 380 29.84 -0.10 -31.84
C VAL A 380 28.87 -0.09 -33.02
N LEU A 381 27.61 -0.44 -32.77
CA LEU A 381 26.55 -0.32 -33.78
C LEU A 381 26.39 1.17 -34.14
N GLN A 382 26.54 1.53 -35.41
CA GLN A 382 26.52 2.93 -35.86
C GLN A 382 25.16 3.61 -35.63
N ASN A 383 24.07 2.85 -35.66
CA ASN A 383 22.71 3.37 -35.53
C ASN A 383 22.21 3.27 -34.08
N ALA A 384 22.15 4.40 -33.38
CA ALA A 384 21.61 4.47 -32.02
C ALA A 384 20.09 4.20 -31.96
N THR A 385 19.63 3.79 -30.78
CA THR A 385 18.24 3.99 -30.35
C THR A 385 18.15 5.29 -29.57
N PHE A 386 17.21 6.15 -29.96
CA PHE A 386 17.00 7.45 -29.34
C PHE A 386 15.82 7.40 -28.38
N LYS A 387 15.96 8.05 -27.23
CA LYS A 387 14.87 8.28 -26.28
C LYS A 387 14.87 9.74 -25.87
N THR A 388 13.87 10.51 -26.29
CA THR A 388 13.62 11.86 -25.79
C THR A 388 13.47 11.83 -24.27
N VAL A 389 14.07 12.82 -23.63
CA VAL A 389 14.09 13.05 -22.20
C VAL A 389 13.43 14.39 -21.95
N GLU A 390 12.45 14.36 -21.06
CA GLU A 390 11.82 15.55 -20.52
C GLU A 390 12.24 15.69 -19.06
N ASP A 391 12.58 16.90 -18.67
CA ASP A 391 12.86 17.27 -17.28
C ASP A 391 11.54 17.25 -16.51
N ALA A 392 11.42 16.34 -15.54
CA ALA A 392 10.17 16.06 -14.84
C ALA A 392 10.09 16.89 -13.54
N TYR A 393 9.83 18.19 -13.67
CA TYR A 393 9.74 19.10 -12.53
C TYR A 393 8.30 19.53 -12.23
N VAL A 394 8.04 19.86 -10.96
CA VAL A 394 6.79 20.49 -10.53
C VAL A 394 6.84 22.00 -10.77
N PRO A 395 5.69 22.67 -11.02
CA PRO A 395 5.70 24.10 -11.33
C PRO A 395 6.39 24.91 -10.22
N LYS A 396 7.23 25.88 -10.57
CA LYS A 396 8.00 26.61 -9.55
C LYS A 396 7.15 27.60 -8.76
N GLU A 397 6.22 28.26 -9.44
CA GLU A 397 5.36 29.28 -8.86
C GLU A 397 4.05 28.69 -8.34
N GLY A 398 3.61 29.18 -7.18
CA GLY A 398 2.30 28.87 -6.60
C GLY A 398 1.20 29.77 -7.16
N PRO A 399 -0.08 29.50 -6.84
CA PRO A 399 -1.15 30.47 -7.08
C PRO A 399 -0.83 31.83 -6.43
N ILE A 400 -1.29 32.94 -7.01
CA ILE A 400 -1.05 34.32 -6.50
C ILE A 400 -2.12 34.74 -5.48
N ALA A 401 -3.38 34.35 -5.72
CA ALA A 401 -4.47 34.62 -4.80
C ALA A 401 -5.57 33.56 -4.94
N VAL A 402 -6.29 33.31 -3.85
CA VAL A 402 -7.52 32.53 -3.84
C VAL A 402 -8.57 33.32 -3.09
N LYS A 403 -9.80 33.39 -3.63
CA LYS A 403 -10.97 33.96 -2.96
C LYS A 403 -12.09 32.93 -2.98
N PHE A 404 -12.82 32.86 -1.88
CA PHE A 404 -13.98 32.01 -1.74
C PHE A 404 -14.94 32.67 -0.75
N ALA A 405 -16.23 32.64 -1.10
CA ALA A 405 -17.31 33.01 -0.21
C ALA A 405 -18.37 31.91 -0.27
N ASP A 406 -18.75 31.40 0.89
CA ASP A 406 -19.79 30.40 0.99
C ASP A 406 -21.15 31.04 0.74
N THR A 407 -21.94 30.39 -0.10
CA THR A 407 -23.29 30.78 -0.51
C THR A 407 -24.33 29.79 -0.01
N ASN A 408 -23.91 28.73 0.69
CA ASN A 408 -24.79 27.74 1.28
C ASN A 408 -25.04 28.03 2.77
N GLY A 409 -26.30 28.05 3.17
CA GLY A 409 -26.69 28.22 4.56
C GLY A 409 -26.69 26.95 5.41
N ASP A 410 -26.46 25.79 4.80
CA ASP A 410 -26.54 24.50 5.47
C ASP A 410 -25.22 24.17 6.19
N PRO A 411 -25.27 23.73 7.46
CA PRO A 411 -24.07 23.51 8.25
C PRO A 411 -23.17 22.44 7.61
N GLN A 412 -21.88 22.74 7.53
CA GLN A 412 -20.84 21.87 6.96
C GLN A 412 -21.03 21.53 5.47
N LYS A 413 -21.87 22.28 4.75
CA LYS A 413 -21.98 22.18 3.29
C LYS A 413 -21.57 23.50 2.69
N LEU A 414 -20.58 23.44 1.79
CA LEU A 414 -20.05 24.62 1.15
C LEU A 414 -20.55 24.69 -0.30
N SER A 415 -21.05 25.85 -0.70
CA SER A 415 -21.32 26.18 -2.10
C SER A 415 -20.77 27.56 -2.40
N GLY A 416 -20.34 27.84 -3.63
CA GLY A 416 -19.82 29.16 -3.98
C GLY A 416 -18.77 29.09 -5.06
N GLU A 417 -18.35 30.25 -5.55
CA GLU A 417 -17.29 30.34 -6.55
C GLU A 417 -15.93 30.52 -5.87
N VAL A 418 -14.98 29.66 -6.22
CA VAL A 418 -13.56 29.79 -5.89
C VAL A 418 -12.89 30.51 -7.05
N GLU A 419 -12.41 31.73 -6.80
CA GLU A 419 -11.62 32.51 -7.76
C GLU A 419 -10.14 32.35 -7.45
N ILE A 420 -9.35 31.94 -8.44
CA ILE A 420 -7.91 31.65 -8.29
C ILE A 420 -7.14 32.49 -9.29
N VAL A 421 -6.24 33.35 -8.81
CA VAL A 421 -5.31 34.09 -9.67
C VAL A 421 -4.05 33.24 -9.85
N THR A 422 -3.76 32.83 -11.08
CA THR A 422 -2.58 32.03 -11.42
C THR A 422 -1.44 32.92 -11.89
N PRO A 423 -0.16 32.56 -11.68
CA PRO A 423 0.95 33.31 -12.25
C PRO A 423 1.10 33.04 -13.74
N VAL A 424 1.85 33.92 -14.43
CA VAL A 424 2.25 33.73 -15.83
C VAL A 424 3.38 32.70 -15.88
N ASP A 425 3.03 31.42 -15.72
CA ASP A 425 3.96 30.30 -15.77
C ASP A 425 3.36 29.21 -16.69
N PRO A 426 3.95 28.97 -17.89
CA PRO A 426 3.42 28.00 -18.85
C PRO A 426 3.54 26.55 -18.37
N THR A 427 4.30 26.29 -17.31
CA THR A 427 4.50 24.97 -16.72
C THR A 427 3.30 24.55 -15.88
N ILE A 428 2.51 25.50 -15.37
CA ILE A 428 1.28 25.24 -14.63
C ILE A 428 0.19 24.85 -15.62
N LYS A 429 -0.36 23.64 -15.48
CA LYS A 429 -1.49 23.14 -16.29
C LYS A 429 -2.79 23.14 -15.52
N GLU A 430 -2.71 22.89 -14.22
CA GLU A 430 -3.87 22.79 -13.33
C GLU A 430 -3.57 23.45 -11.98
N ILE A 431 -4.62 23.82 -11.26
CA ILE A 431 -4.58 24.16 -9.83
C ILE A 431 -5.36 23.10 -9.07
N ALA A 432 -4.69 22.41 -8.16
CA ALA A 432 -5.29 21.41 -7.31
C ALA A 432 -5.81 22.05 -6.01
N LEU A 433 -7.10 21.86 -5.74
CA LEU A 433 -7.80 22.39 -4.58
C LEU A 433 -8.01 21.30 -3.53
N TYR A 434 -7.72 21.65 -2.27
CA TYR A 434 -7.85 20.76 -1.12
C TYR A 434 -8.50 21.46 0.06
N PHE A 435 -9.20 20.71 0.90
CA PHE A 435 -9.52 21.13 2.26
C PHE A 435 -8.28 21.07 3.16
N GLY A 436 -8.04 22.17 3.87
CA GLY A 436 -6.89 22.36 4.75
C GLY A 436 -7.30 22.70 6.17
N LYS A 437 -6.34 22.54 7.09
CA LYS A 437 -6.43 23.00 8.47
C LYS A 437 -5.23 23.89 8.79
N LYS A 438 -5.49 25.05 9.40
CA LYS A 438 -4.45 25.93 9.95
C LYS A 438 -4.32 25.66 11.45
N ALA A 439 -3.16 25.16 11.87
CA ALA A 439 -2.87 24.95 13.28
C ALA A 439 -2.64 26.29 14.01
N LYS A 440 -2.71 26.28 15.34
CA LYS A 440 -2.51 27.49 16.17
C LYS A 440 -1.14 28.16 15.97
N ASN A 441 -0.13 27.40 15.56
CA ASN A 441 1.20 27.91 15.23
C ASN A 441 1.31 28.45 13.78
N GLY A 442 0.19 28.55 13.05
CA GLY A 442 0.13 29.00 11.66
C GLY A 442 0.47 27.92 10.63
N LYS A 443 0.92 26.72 11.03
CA LYS A 443 1.22 25.64 10.09
C LYS A 443 -0.06 25.16 9.41
N VAL A 444 -0.07 25.16 8.07
CA VAL A 444 -1.18 24.66 7.26
C VAL A 444 -0.88 23.22 6.84
N THR A 445 -1.88 22.34 6.96
CA THR A 445 -1.78 20.93 6.55
C THR A 445 -3.08 20.48 5.89
N ARG A 446 -2.99 19.51 4.96
CA ARG A 446 -4.18 18.81 4.42
C ARG A 446 -4.85 17.99 5.53
N THR A 447 -6.17 17.84 5.51
CA THR A 447 -6.91 17.15 6.58
C THR A 447 -6.81 15.62 6.52
N ASN A 448 -6.79 15.00 5.33
CA ASN A 448 -6.61 13.56 5.05
C ASN A 448 -6.73 13.30 3.52
N ASN A 449 -6.86 12.04 3.08
CA ASN A 449 -7.09 11.67 1.67
C ASN A 449 -8.45 12.17 1.12
N GLU A 450 -9.43 12.48 1.97
CA GLU A 450 -10.72 13.06 1.58
C GLU A 450 -10.67 14.58 1.43
N SER A 451 -9.48 15.18 1.61
CA SER A 451 -9.29 16.62 1.44
C SER A 451 -9.37 17.08 -0.01
N TYR A 452 -9.21 16.20 -1.01
CA TYR A 452 -9.21 16.61 -2.41
C TYR A 452 -10.59 17.12 -2.85
N ILE A 453 -10.63 18.37 -3.31
CA ILE A 453 -11.85 19.00 -3.82
C ILE A 453 -11.96 18.74 -5.32
N THR A 454 -10.98 19.25 -6.08
CA THR A 454 -10.91 19.15 -7.55
C THR A 454 -9.54 19.62 -8.05
N ALA A 455 -9.27 19.45 -9.34
CA ALA A 455 -8.26 20.17 -10.09
C ALA A 455 -8.95 21.01 -11.17
N VAL A 456 -8.51 22.26 -11.35
CA VAL A 456 -9.04 23.15 -12.39
C VAL A 456 -7.93 23.57 -13.34
N THR A 457 -8.23 23.61 -14.63
CA THR A 457 -7.26 24.04 -15.66
C THR A 457 -6.83 25.48 -15.40
N ALA A 458 -5.53 25.71 -15.29
CA ALA A 458 -4.97 27.03 -15.05
C ALA A 458 -4.95 27.85 -16.34
N LEU A 459 -5.21 29.15 -16.23
CA LEU A 459 -5.01 30.10 -17.31
C LEU A 459 -3.56 30.64 -17.24
N THR A 460 -2.79 30.45 -18.30
CA THR A 460 -1.34 30.76 -18.31
C THR A 460 -1.02 32.23 -18.56
N ASP A 461 -2.03 33.09 -18.71
CA ASP A 461 -1.94 34.52 -19.01
C ASP A 461 -1.97 35.40 -17.75
N GLY A 462 -1.99 34.80 -16.55
CA GLY A 462 -2.09 35.52 -15.29
C GLY A 462 -3.53 35.88 -14.87
N SER A 463 -4.52 35.38 -15.59
CA SER A 463 -5.93 35.67 -15.32
C SER A 463 -6.53 34.82 -14.19
N THR A 464 -7.77 35.15 -13.82
CA THR A 464 -8.50 34.47 -12.75
C THR A 464 -9.22 33.24 -13.29
N THR A 465 -8.82 32.06 -12.80
CA THR A 465 -9.56 30.80 -13.00
C THR A 465 -10.71 30.71 -11.99
N LYS A 466 -11.90 30.34 -12.44
CA LYS A 466 -13.10 30.19 -11.60
C LYS A 466 -13.52 28.73 -11.47
N TYR A 467 -13.88 28.31 -10.26
CA TYR A 467 -14.45 26.99 -9.98
C TYR A 467 -15.72 27.14 -9.14
N VAL A 468 -16.83 26.58 -9.60
CA VAL A 468 -18.09 26.57 -8.83
C VAL A 468 -18.16 25.31 -7.98
N MET A 469 -18.15 25.50 -6.66
CA MET A 469 -18.37 24.45 -5.66
C MET A 469 -19.87 24.35 -5.35
N THR A 470 -20.40 23.13 -5.30
CA THR A 470 -21.83 22.89 -5.01
C THR A 470 -21.98 21.79 -3.97
N ASP A 471 -22.62 22.12 -2.84
CA ASP A 471 -22.99 21.20 -1.76
C ASP A 471 -21.85 20.28 -1.28
N LYS A 472 -20.61 20.80 -1.23
CA LYS A 472 -19.47 20.02 -0.78
C LYS A 472 -19.43 19.92 0.74
N ALA A 473 -19.47 18.69 1.23
CA ALA A 473 -19.32 18.42 2.66
C ALA A 473 -17.91 18.81 3.12
N MET A 474 -17.82 19.64 4.15
CA MET A 474 -16.56 20.05 4.77
C MET A 474 -16.02 18.92 5.67
N PRO A 475 -14.82 18.38 5.42
CA PRO A 475 -14.25 17.32 6.26
C PRO A 475 -14.07 17.78 7.71
N THR A 476 -14.18 16.83 8.65
CA THR A 476 -14.04 17.14 10.08
C THR A 476 -12.67 17.78 10.36
N GLY A 477 -12.69 18.99 10.93
CA GLY A 477 -11.48 19.73 11.30
C GLY A 477 -10.83 20.54 10.18
N ALA A 478 -11.42 20.58 8.98
CA ALA A 478 -11.04 21.54 7.96
C ALA A 478 -11.42 22.96 8.41
N THR A 479 -10.55 23.93 8.10
CA THR A 479 -10.73 25.35 8.41
C THR A 479 -10.56 26.24 7.19
N GLY A 480 -10.14 25.70 6.04
CA GLY A 480 -9.85 26.49 4.85
C GLY A 480 -9.66 25.66 3.57
N ILE A 481 -9.44 26.35 2.46
CA ILE A 481 -9.10 25.77 1.16
C ILE A 481 -7.61 26.03 0.90
N ILE A 482 -6.89 25.02 0.42
CA ILE A 482 -5.52 25.11 -0.05
C ILE A 482 -5.52 24.94 -1.57
N ALA A 483 -4.81 25.83 -2.27
CA ALA A 483 -4.57 25.73 -3.70
C ALA A 483 -3.08 25.49 -3.98
N TYR A 484 -2.78 24.48 -4.79
CA TYR A 484 -1.42 24.16 -5.25
C TYR A 484 -1.36 24.25 -6.78
N SER A 485 -0.27 24.80 -7.31
CA SER A 485 0.04 24.68 -8.74
C SER A 485 0.39 23.24 -9.09
N LYS A 486 -0.12 22.75 -10.22
CA LYS A 486 0.03 21.36 -10.67
C LYS A 486 0.30 21.27 -12.17
N ASN A 487 1.10 20.29 -12.55
CA ASN A 487 1.29 19.87 -13.94
C ASN A 487 1.19 18.33 -14.07
N THR A 488 1.69 17.78 -15.17
CA THR A 488 1.72 16.33 -15.42
C THR A 488 2.64 15.55 -14.48
N TRP A 489 3.63 16.21 -13.87
CA TRP A 489 4.64 15.60 -13.02
C TRP A 489 4.31 15.68 -11.53
N GLY A 490 3.51 16.65 -11.11
CA GLY A 490 3.00 16.70 -9.75
C GLY A 490 2.52 18.08 -9.31
N GLU A 491 2.38 18.21 -7.99
CA GLU A 491 1.96 19.43 -7.30
C GLU A 491 3.15 20.08 -6.61
N ASN A 492 3.31 21.39 -6.74
CA ASN A 492 4.28 22.12 -5.94
C ASN A 492 3.74 22.30 -4.53
N ARG A 493 4.30 21.57 -3.56
CA ARG A 493 3.86 21.59 -2.16
C ARG A 493 4.46 22.73 -1.34
N ASP A 494 5.48 23.39 -1.86
CA ASP A 494 6.20 24.46 -1.16
C ASP A 494 5.58 25.83 -1.43
N ALA A 495 4.95 26.02 -2.60
CA ALA A 495 4.24 27.24 -2.96
C ALA A 495 2.72 27.01 -3.05
N PHE A 496 2.02 27.27 -1.95
CA PHE A 496 0.56 27.16 -1.87
C PHE A 496 -0.08 28.41 -1.30
N ILE A 497 -1.35 28.60 -1.62
CA ILE A 497 -2.20 29.60 -0.96
C ILE A 497 -3.26 28.90 -0.12
N TYR A 498 -3.47 29.45 1.07
CA TYR A 498 -4.51 29.02 1.99
C TYR A 498 -5.48 30.17 2.24
N ILE A 499 -6.76 29.89 2.11
CA ILE A 499 -7.86 30.80 2.47
C ILE A 499 -8.70 30.17 3.57
N ASP A 500 -8.98 30.92 4.63
CA ASP A 500 -9.91 30.49 5.68
C ASP A 500 -11.34 30.39 5.11
N ILE A 501 -12.02 29.29 5.42
CA ILE A 501 -13.44 29.13 5.10
C ILE A 501 -14.24 29.70 6.28
N VAL A 502 -15.16 30.60 5.97
CA VAL A 502 -16.24 30.98 6.87
C VAL A 502 -17.49 30.25 6.38
N ASP A 503 -17.83 29.15 7.04
CA ASP A 503 -19.08 28.40 6.80
C ASP A 503 -20.26 29.29 7.18
N ALA A 504 -21.00 29.74 6.17
CA ALA A 504 -21.96 30.82 6.32
C ALA A 504 -23.32 30.24 6.71
N GLN A 505 -23.41 29.75 7.94
CA GLN A 505 -24.57 28.98 8.39
C GLN A 505 -25.82 29.85 8.58
N LYS A 506 -26.99 29.24 8.34
CA LYS A 506 -28.27 29.76 8.85
C LYS A 506 -28.19 29.90 10.37
N PRO A 507 -28.82 30.93 10.98
CA PRO A 507 -28.81 31.07 12.42
C PRO A 507 -29.47 29.85 13.08
N CYS A 508 -28.93 29.38 14.20
CA CYS A 508 -29.34 28.12 14.85
C CYS A 508 -29.31 26.87 13.95
N SER A 509 -28.32 26.71 13.11
CA SER A 509 -28.17 25.48 12.31
C SER A 509 -27.84 24.24 13.18
N GLY A 510 -27.31 24.44 14.39
CA GLY A 510 -26.87 23.38 15.30
C GLY A 510 -28.02 22.54 15.89
N SER A 511 -27.71 21.32 16.34
CA SER A 511 -28.71 20.41 16.95
C SER A 511 -29.20 20.85 18.33
N ASP A 512 -28.49 21.76 18.99
CA ASP A 512 -28.76 22.20 20.36
C ASP A 512 -28.84 23.73 20.44
N ARG A 513 -30.06 24.24 20.60
CA ARG A 513 -30.34 25.68 20.78
C ARG A 513 -29.55 26.30 21.93
N ALA A 514 -29.28 25.55 23.01
CA ALA A 514 -28.61 26.11 24.19
C ALA A 514 -27.11 26.38 23.96
N LYS A 515 -26.50 25.73 22.96
CA LYS A 515 -25.08 25.86 22.63
C LYS A 515 -24.79 26.84 21.48
N SER A 516 -25.80 27.15 20.67
CA SER A 516 -25.69 28.09 19.56
C SER A 516 -25.80 29.53 20.09
N THR A 517 -24.74 30.31 19.89
CA THR A 517 -24.69 31.74 20.29
C THR A 517 -25.44 32.66 19.33
N ASP A 518 -25.71 32.16 18.13
CA ASP A 518 -26.45 32.78 17.04
C ASP A 518 -27.96 32.49 17.10
N CYS A 519 -28.41 31.74 18.10
CA CYS A 519 -29.82 31.48 18.30
C CYS A 519 -30.60 32.65 18.88
N PRO A 520 -31.92 32.77 18.57
CA PRO A 520 -32.75 33.78 19.17
C PRO A 520 -32.72 33.57 20.69
N PRO A 521 -32.26 34.58 21.46
CA PRO A 521 -32.39 34.55 22.91
C PRO A 521 -33.87 34.41 23.25
N LYS A 522 -34.15 33.89 24.44
CA LYS A 522 -35.53 33.84 24.92
C LYS A 522 -36.05 35.27 24.96
N VAL A 523 -37.03 35.57 24.12
CA VAL A 523 -37.72 36.85 24.18
C VAL A 523 -38.56 36.83 25.46
N LYS A 524 -38.42 37.86 26.29
CA LYS A 524 -39.43 38.14 27.33
C LYS A 524 -40.39 39.13 26.72
N ALA A 525 -41.62 38.69 26.43
CA ALA A 525 -42.66 39.62 26.02
C ALA A 525 -43.13 40.39 27.25
N ILE A 526 -43.28 41.70 27.10
CA ILE A 526 -44.14 42.49 27.99
C ILE A 526 -45.57 42.12 27.60
N THR A 527 -46.38 41.72 28.59
CA THR A 527 -47.61 40.91 28.40
C THR A 527 -48.86 41.68 27.98
N GLU A 528 -48.75 42.99 27.74
CA GLU A 528 -49.88 43.85 27.44
C GLU A 528 -49.60 44.62 26.15
N ASP A 529 -50.57 44.59 25.24
CA ASP A 529 -50.53 45.41 24.04
C ASP A 529 -50.53 46.89 24.43
N ALA A 530 -49.46 47.59 24.08
CA ALA A 530 -49.29 49.00 24.40
C ALA A 530 -49.95 49.92 23.35
N ALA A 531 -50.52 49.36 22.26
CA ALA A 531 -51.17 50.15 21.24
C ALA A 531 -52.58 50.58 21.67
N SER A 532 -52.84 51.89 21.64
CA SER A 532 -54.18 52.45 21.83
C SER A 532 -55.07 52.39 20.58
N GLU A 533 -54.51 51.95 19.44
CA GLU A 533 -55.17 51.91 18.14
C GLU A 533 -55.59 50.48 17.79
N ALA A 534 -56.85 50.28 17.40
CA ALA A 534 -57.31 49.00 16.86
C ALA A 534 -56.43 48.60 15.65
N ASN A 535 -56.05 47.31 15.58
CA ASN A 535 -55.27 46.67 14.50
C ASN A 535 -53.73 46.79 14.58
N TYR A 536 -53.17 47.30 15.68
CA TYR A 536 -51.72 47.27 15.92
C TYR A 536 -51.42 46.45 17.16
N ILE A 537 -50.42 45.57 17.09
CA ILE A 537 -49.85 44.97 18.30
C ILE A 537 -48.46 45.57 18.46
N THR A 538 -48.23 46.32 19.53
CA THR A 538 -46.88 46.78 19.86
C THR A 538 -46.30 45.88 20.93
N VAL A 539 -45.20 45.20 20.59
CA VAL A 539 -44.52 44.30 21.51
C VAL A 539 -43.15 44.88 21.83
N ALA A 540 -42.92 45.16 23.10
CA ALA A 540 -41.58 45.35 23.62
C ALA A 540 -40.91 43.97 23.79
N MET A 541 -39.74 43.81 23.18
CA MET A 541 -38.99 42.56 23.21
C MET A 541 -37.73 42.76 24.03
N ASP A 542 -37.64 42.10 25.17
CA ASP A 542 -36.39 42.05 25.91
C ASP A 542 -35.61 40.78 25.54
N TYR A 543 -34.36 40.99 25.11
CA TYR A 543 -33.44 39.95 24.71
C TYR A 543 -32.33 39.84 25.74
N GLU A 544 -32.04 38.63 26.21
CA GLU A 544 -31.01 38.38 27.24
C GLU A 544 -29.59 38.65 26.75
N LYS A 545 -29.35 38.65 25.43
CA LYS A 545 -28.04 38.86 24.79
C LYS A 545 -28.18 39.66 23.49
N PRO A 546 -27.18 40.47 23.12
CA PRO A 546 -27.15 41.14 21.82
C PRO A 546 -27.04 40.12 20.68
N PHE A 547 -27.68 40.41 19.55
CA PHE A 547 -27.59 39.58 18.34
C PHE A 547 -26.23 39.76 17.65
N PRO A 548 -25.69 38.72 16.99
CA PRO A 548 -24.54 38.87 16.12
C PRO A 548 -24.85 39.85 14.97
N LYS A 549 -23.81 40.53 14.45
CA LYS A 549 -23.93 41.34 13.24
C LYS A 549 -24.49 40.50 12.09
N ASN A 550 -25.35 41.09 11.25
CA ASN A 550 -26.04 40.44 10.12
C ASN A 550 -27.14 39.42 10.51
N VAL A 551 -27.57 39.39 11.77
CA VAL A 551 -28.74 38.62 12.19
C VAL A 551 -29.93 39.56 12.40
N GLN A 552 -31.00 39.31 11.65
CA GLN A 552 -32.30 39.96 11.80
C GLN A 552 -33.23 39.09 12.63
N VAL A 553 -34.22 39.70 13.30
CA VAL A 553 -35.28 38.97 13.97
C VAL A 553 -36.54 39.05 13.12
N ALA A 554 -37.03 37.89 12.68
CA ALA A 554 -38.32 37.75 12.04
C ALA A 554 -39.36 37.41 13.10
N VAL A 555 -40.35 38.27 13.26
CA VAL A 555 -41.42 38.10 14.24
C VAL A 555 -42.71 37.77 13.53
N TYR A 556 -43.38 36.74 14.00
CA TYR A 556 -44.62 36.21 13.47
C TYR A 556 -45.69 36.15 14.55
N LEU A 557 -46.94 36.30 14.16
CA LEU A 557 -48.07 35.97 15.02
C LEU A 557 -48.40 34.48 14.87
N SER A 558 -48.64 33.81 15.99
CA SER A 558 -48.92 32.37 16.01
C SER A 558 -50.12 32.01 16.88
N THR A 559 -50.84 30.99 16.44
CA THR A 559 -52.02 30.46 17.13
C THR A 559 -51.64 29.45 18.23
N ASP A 560 -50.39 28.99 18.27
CA ASP A 560 -49.93 27.99 19.22
C ASP A 560 -48.47 28.17 19.64
N LYS A 561 -48.08 27.38 20.65
CA LYS A 561 -46.72 27.38 21.21
C LYS A 561 -45.67 26.77 20.28
N THR A 562 -46.08 26.06 19.22
CA THR A 562 -45.20 25.22 18.39
C THR A 562 -44.66 25.93 17.15
N CYS A 563 -45.02 27.20 16.92
CA CYS A 563 -44.55 28.02 15.79
C CYS A 563 -44.88 27.47 14.39
N HIS A 564 -45.63 26.37 14.27
CA HIS A 564 -45.94 25.72 13.00
C HIS A 564 -47.08 26.41 12.22
N LYS A 565 -47.81 27.33 12.87
CA LYS A 565 -48.95 28.07 12.31
C LYS A 565 -48.75 29.56 12.49
N ALA A 566 -47.75 30.09 11.79
CA ALA A 566 -47.42 31.50 11.80
C ALA A 566 -48.04 32.20 10.58
N SER A 567 -48.75 33.30 10.76
CA SER A 567 -49.11 34.24 9.69
C SER A 567 -48.54 35.62 9.99
N ASN A 568 -48.47 36.47 8.96
CA ASN A 568 -47.99 37.86 9.02
C ASN A 568 -46.68 38.07 9.78
N TYR A 569 -45.60 38.30 9.03
CA TYR A 569 -44.27 38.49 9.61
C TYR A 569 -43.72 39.88 9.35
N LYS A 570 -42.95 40.36 10.32
CA LYS A 570 -42.16 41.58 10.17
C LYS A 570 -40.71 41.27 10.50
N LEU A 571 -39.82 41.71 9.62
CA LEU A 571 -38.39 41.72 9.90
C LEU A 571 -38.08 42.98 10.71
N ILE A 572 -37.47 42.79 11.87
CA ILE A 572 -36.90 43.87 12.65
C ILE A 572 -35.48 44.10 12.11
N PRO A 573 -35.21 45.23 11.44
CA PRO A 573 -33.86 45.55 10.99
C PRO A 573 -32.92 45.75 12.18
N GLU A 574 -31.64 45.52 11.97
CA GLU A 574 -30.59 45.54 13.02
C GLU A 574 -30.61 46.83 13.86
N GLU A 575 -30.79 47.98 13.20
CA GLU A 575 -30.91 49.30 13.82
C GLU A 575 -32.07 49.46 14.82
N LYS A 576 -33.12 48.64 14.72
CA LYS A 576 -34.27 48.66 15.63
C LYS A 576 -34.13 47.64 16.76
N LEU A 577 -33.25 46.64 16.63
CA LEU A 577 -32.96 45.70 17.71
C LEU A 577 -32.31 46.39 18.91
N GLU A 578 -31.56 47.46 18.69
CA GLU A 578 -30.99 48.28 19.78
C GLU A 578 -32.06 48.95 20.65
N LYS A 579 -33.20 49.30 20.07
CA LYS A 579 -34.31 49.98 20.77
C LYS A 579 -35.24 49.03 21.52
N LYS A 580 -35.05 47.71 21.38
CA LYS A 580 -35.87 46.66 22.05
C LYS A 580 -37.38 46.75 21.79
N GLU A 581 -37.79 47.34 20.67
CA GLU A 581 -39.19 47.57 20.34
C GLU A 581 -39.53 47.07 18.94
N ALA A 582 -40.68 46.43 18.81
CA ALA A 582 -41.22 46.01 17.53
C ALA A 582 -42.74 46.23 17.47
N THR A 583 -43.15 47.06 16.53
CA THR A 583 -44.57 47.25 16.20
C THR A 583 -44.96 46.31 15.08
N LEU A 584 -45.91 45.42 15.32
CA LEU A 584 -46.52 44.55 14.32
C LEU A 584 -47.86 45.14 13.87
N LEU A 585 -48.09 45.07 12.56
CA LEU A 585 -49.35 45.47 11.95
C LEU A 585 -50.18 44.20 11.73
N LEU A 586 -51.40 44.17 12.25
CA LEU A 586 -52.38 43.14 11.92
C LEU A 586 -53.06 43.53 10.59
N ASP A 587 -53.18 42.58 9.66
CA ASP A 587 -54.00 42.81 8.47
C ASP A 587 -55.49 42.78 8.87
N ARG A 588 -56.30 43.70 8.33
CA ARG A 588 -57.74 43.80 8.64
C ARG A 588 -58.51 42.52 8.32
N ALA A 589 -58.00 41.70 7.39
CA ALA A 589 -58.61 40.43 7.03
C ALA A 589 -58.51 39.35 8.13
N GLU A 590 -57.64 39.53 9.13
CA GLU A 590 -57.42 38.55 10.21
C GLU A 590 -58.22 38.85 11.49
N LEU A 591 -58.96 39.96 11.50
CA LEU A 591 -59.83 40.38 12.61
C LEU A 591 -61.24 39.82 12.40
N ASN A 592 -61.94 39.48 13.49
CA ASN A 592 -63.36 39.16 13.41
C ASN A 592 -64.21 40.42 13.16
N GLY A 593 -65.53 40.27 12.99
CA GLY A 593 -66.47 41.39 12.79
C GLY A 593 -66.49 42.42 13.93
N ASP A 594 -65.90 42.08 15.07
CA ASP A 594 -65.79 42.91 16.28
C ASP A 594 -64.39 43.56 16.43
N GLY A 595 -63.48 43.34 15.48
CA GLY A 595 -62.13 43.92 15.49
C GLY A 595 -61.11 43.21 16.39
N GLU A 596 -61.42 42.01 16.90
CA GLU A 596 -60.55 41.26 17.82
C GLU A 596 -59.67 40.21 17.12
N SER A 597 -58.41 40.12 17.56
CA SER A 597 -57.38 39.17 17.09
C SER A 597 -57.40 37.84 17.91
N TRP A 598 -58.57 37.23 18.12
CA TRP A 598 -58.70 36.05 19.00
C TRP A 598 -57.92 34.80 18.54
N ARG A 599 -57.43 34.78 17.29
CA ARG A 599 -56.72 33.61 16.73
C ARG A 599 -55.26 33.53 17.17
N TYR A 600 -54.59 34.65 17.38
CA TYR A 600 -53.18 34.66 17.75
C TYR A 600 -53.03 34.77 19.25
N THR A 601 -52.47 33.72 19.84
CA THR A 601 -52.23 33.66 21.29
C THR A 601 -50.74 33.80 21.61
N HIS A 602 -49.88 33.74 20.58
CA HIS A 602 -48.43 33.71 20.74
C HIS A 602 -47.71 34.58 19.72
N LEU A 603 -46.54 35.07 20.12
CA LEU A 603 -45.54 35.68 19.25
C LEU A 603 -44.43 34.67 19.01
N ALA A 604 -44.22 34.29 17.77
CA ALA A 604 -43.14 33.41 17.35
C ALA A 604 -42.00 34.25 16.76
N THR A 605 -40.83 34.18 17.36
CA THR A 605 -39.62 34.88 16.90
C THR A 605 -38.61 33.89 16.32
N PHE A 606 -38.06 34.23 15.17
CA PHE A 606 -37.01 33.49 14.49
C PHE A 606 -35.86 34.44 14.19
N THR A 607 -34.63 33.91 14.18
CA THR A 607 -33.47 34.64 13.67
C THR A 607 -33.32 34.36 12.18
N LYS A 608 -32.98 35.38 11.41
CA LYS A 608 -32.80 35.28 9.96
C LYS A 608 -31.52 36.00 9.55
N ASN A 609 -30.76 35.41 8.64
CA ASN A 609 -29.68 36.10 7.93
C ASN A 609 -29.89 35.96 6.41
N GLU A 610 -28.91 36.37 5.61
CA GLU A 610 -28.97 36.25 4.14
C GLU A 610 -29.11 34.80 3.64
N PHE A 611 -28.69 33.82 4.45
CA PHE A 611 -28.73 32.40 4.12
C PHE A 611 -30.04 31.69 4.53
N GLY A 612 -30.89 32.36 5.29
CA GLY A 612 -32.23 31.88 5.63
C GLY A 612 -32.66 32.10 7.07
N THR A 613 -33.80 31.51 7.43
CA THR A 613 -34.42 31.61 8.75
C THR A 613 -34.04 30.40 9.62
N SER A 614 -33.88 30.60 10.93
CA SER A 614 -33.58 29.56 11.89
C SER A 614 -34.66 28.48 11.94
N LYS A 615 -34.26 27.23 12.18
CA LYS A 615 -35.21 26.12 12.42
C LYS A 615 -35.86 26.21 13.80
N PHE A 616 -35.22 26.90 14.73
CA PHE A 616 -35.74 27.10 16.08
C PHE A 616 -36.43 28.45 16.18
N CYS A 617 -37.53 28.46 16.91
CA CYS A 617 -38.29 29.65 17.24
C CYS A 617 -38.38 29.84 18.75
N SER A 618 -38.67 31.07 19.18
CA SER A 618 -39.17 31.36 20.52
C SER A 618 -40.64 31.76 20.41
N SER A 619 -41.55 30.91 20.92
CA SER A 619 -42.98 31.24 21.02
C SER A 619 -43.32 31.67 22.45
N ILE A 620 -43.94 32.84 22.59
CA ILE A 620 -44.34 33.40 23.89
C ILE A 620 -45.80 33.80 23.82
N PRO A 621 -46.62 33.42 24.82
CA PRO A 621 -48.01 33.85 24.85
C PRO A 621 -48.09 35.36 25.09
N PHE A 622 -49.04 36.01 24.45
CA PHE A 622 -49.41 37.40 24.74
C PHE A 622 -50.92 37.49 24.97
N LYS A 623 -51.35 38.52 25.70
CA LYS A 623 -52.77 38.83 25.88
C LYS A 623 -53.07 40.08 25.06
N ASP A 624 -53.89 39.92 24.03
CA ASP A 624 -54.53 41.05 23.37
C ASP A 624 -55.56 41.63 24.36
N VAL A 625 -55.39 42.89 24.73
CA VAL A 625 -56.29 43.56 25.69
C VAL A 625 -57.50 44.15 24.96
N GLY A 626 -57.50 44.16 23.62
CA GLY A 626 -58.51 44.80 22.80
C GLY A 626 -58.52 46.31 22.99
N ALA A 627 -58.93 47.05 21.95
CA ALA A 627 -59.32 48.43 22.16
C ALA A 627 -60.51 48.42 23.15
N PRO A 628 -60.57 49.30 24.16
CA PRO A 628 -61.71 49.39 25.05
C PRO A 628 -62.98 49.54 24.19
N SER A 629 -63.93 48.63 24.36
CA SER A 629 -65.22 48.68 23.66
C SER A 629 -65.83 50.04 23.90
N VAL A 630 -66.06 50.78 22.81
CA VAL A 630 -66.67 52.11 22.83
C VAL A 630 -68.17 51.93 23.09
N ASP A 631 -68.55 51.54 24.30
CA ASP A 631 -69.95 51.47 24.73
C ASP A 631 -70.03 51.73 26.24
N GLU A 632 -70.22 53.01 26.58
CA GLU A 632 -71.13 53.56 27.61
C GLU A 632 -70.73 55.03 27.86
N ALA A 633 -71.03 55.89 26.89
CA ALA A 633 -71.20 57.31 27.16
C ALA A 633 -72.64 57.49 27.69
N GLU A 634 -72.77 57.72 28.99
CA GLU A 634 -74.03 58.09 29.63
C GLU A 634 -74.65 59.32 28.94
N ASP A 635 -75.92 59.17 28.57
CA ASP A 635 -76.79 60.12 27.90
C ASP A 635 -77.30 61.18 28.91
N PRO A 636 -76.96 62.48 28.81
CA PRO A 636 -77.52 63.50 29.68
C PRO A 636 -78.91 63.93 29.19
N ALA A 637 -79.91 63.65 30.03
CA ALA A 637 -81.31 63.99 29.86
C ALA A 637 -81.58 65.42 29.35
N ALA A 638 -82.41 65.49 28.30
CA ALA A 638 -83.00 66.70 27.77
C ALA A 638 -84.07 67.29 28.72
N SER A 639 -83.91 68.56 29.08
CA SER A 639 -85.00 69.41 29.61
C SER A 639 -85.23 70.60 28.67
N GLU A 640 -86.33 70.57 27.92
CA GLU A 640 -86.86 71.73 27.17
C GLU A 640 -87.42 72.78 28.14
N PRO A 641 -87.19 74.08 27.90
CA PRO A 641 -88.05 75.13 28.40
C PRO A 641 -89.00 75.64 27.31
N LYS A 642 -90.30 75.63 27.62
CA LYS A 642 -91.33 76.41 26.93
C LYS A 642 -90.97 77.90 26.87
N LYS A 643 -91.23 78.55 25.73
CA LYS A 643 -91.75 79.92 25.69
C LYS A 643 -92.46 80.19 24.35
N GLU A 644 -93.75 80.49 24.43
CA GLU A 644 -94.50 81.21 23.40
C GLU A 644 -94.12 82.70 23.44
N LEU A 645 -94.29 83.33 22.27
CA LEU A 645 -94.08 84.72 21.83
C LEU A 645 -92.68 85.09 21.33
#